data_AF-A6G1E5-F1
#
_entry.id   AF-A6G1E5-F1
#
_cell.length_a   1.000
_cell.length_b   1.000
_cell.length_c   1.000
_cell.angle_alpha   90.00
_cell.angle_beta   90.00
_cell.angle_gamma   90.00
#
_symmetry.space_group_name_H-M   'P 1'
#
loop_
_entity.id
_entity.type
_entity.pdbx_description
1 polymer ?
#
loop_
_entity_poly.entity_id
_entity_poly.type
_entity_poly.pdbx_seq_one_letter_code
_entity_poly.pdbx_strand_id
1 'polypeptide(L)'
;MRAGKLVLPLSLLALAATSIGLVKDVDAKQPIPEPQQFVDVDEPFIDDFHHFEMGMEGVALPDFRLSDMALGGAKAPTVVPHVGSHGSTVVVDDFGVLSLDRDSGALVRSDAQGQVLARMDLNSGAGEIVRDGGSGRIYVTDRRDDRVVVIGGDSATELKVLNGAKLHEPHGLALSPDGKILYVTLVADSQLVALDTETMAERWRLELANEPRGVAVSADGSTALVGFLTTGALASVELGGSSPNVSYVALDAGQRGSSDGFGGTVPVDPTVQGDAEMQLAAGKLPSVSEVEDIGRRFARNAFAVGFIGDDLGVAPHQFSSPHAASTGFESEGTYGGGGGFLAPITHRLAMIDGEDAFAPRLAFADIGVHQPRAMAYDGAADTLYVAGYGDDKVLAIAEVSRGTIHLAWTSFVNTAGSCGPDGLAVDGGDLVVHCELSRNLLRIDTTKVDSGFPTPTAGPELAASIRTPAEARGADLFRRGMDHRMSGGGFLACASCHPEGRTDGLSWRIEGHNLQTPLLAGRLVGNHPFKWDGKDKDLTTSLTHTISRLGGAGLQPGELADLQAYCESMPRPEAPKVADADALARGRAIFESDEAACSACHEGELLADGTQHGLETNIGKVDTPSLIGLAHSAPYYHDGSARTLRALLTNKASIHDMGQTSHLSEGEIADLIVYLESL
;
A
#
# COMPACT_ATOMS: atom_id res chain seq x y z
N MET A 1 68.82 5.49 -35.73
CA MET A 1 67.89 6.46 -36.35
C MET A 1 67.01 7.02 -35.24
N ARG A 2 67.46 8.11 -34.59
CA ARG A 2 66.79 9.44 -34.43
C ARG A 2 65.34 9.34 -33.92
N ALA A 3 64.92 9.73 -32.71
CA ALA A 3 65.30 10.76 -31.71
C ALA A 3 65.15 12.22 -32.17
N GLY A 4 64.21 12.94 -31.54
CA GLY A 4 64.08 14.41 -31.43
C GLY A 4 62.92 14.71 -30.46
N LYS A 5 63.12 15.17 -29.21
CA LYS A 5 63.59 16.45 -28.64
C LYS A 5 62.66 17.66 -28.86
N LEU A 6 62.00 18.01 -27.75
CA LEU A 6 61.63 19.33 -27.16
C LEU A 6 62.05 20.60 -27.93
N VAL A 7 61.20 21.66 -27.87
CA VAL A 7 61.52 23.00 -27.30
C VAL A 7 60.23 23.85 -27.17
N LEU A 8 60.01 24.41 -25.97
CA LEU A 8 59.12 25.54 -25.61
C LEU A 8 59.77 26.89 -25.94
N PRO A 9 59.01 28.00 -25.95
CA PRO A 9 59.52 29.19 -25.30
C PRO A 9 58.58 29.75 -24.22
N LEU A 10 59.21 30.05 -23.08
CA LEU A 10 58.74 30.89 -21.99
C LEU A 10 59.14 32.35 -22.27
N SER A 11 58.28 33.28 -21.86
CA SER A 11 58.62 34.62 -21.40
C SER A 11 57.58 34.95 -20.32
N LEU A 12 57.92 34.78 -19.02
CA LEU A 12 58.37 35.81 -18.06
C LEU A 12 57.38 36.98 -17.94
N LEU A 13 56.98 37.50 -16.78
CA LEU A 13 57.10 37.21 -15.34
C LEU A 13 56.36 38.40 -14.66
N ALA A 14 55.67 38.21 -13.53
CA ALA A 14 55.63 39.11 -12.36
C ALA A 14 54.29 39.19 -11.60
N LEU A 15 54.46 38.91 -10.30
CA LEU A 15 53.66 39.06 -9.09
C LEU A 15 52.73 40.30 -8.91
N ALA A 16 51.59 40.00 -8.28
CA ALA A 16 51.09 40.51 -6.98
C ALA A 16 50.42 41.90 -6.81
N ALA A 17 49.29 41.83 -6.09
CA ALA A 17 48.84 42.67 -4.96
C ALA A 17 47.81 43.80 -5.19
N THR A 18 46.64 43.56 -4.57
CA THR A 18 45.84 44.43 -3.67
C THR A 18 45.20 45.75 -4.12
N SER A 19 43.98 45.95 -3.58
CA SER A 19 43.23 47.17 -3.15
C SER A 19 41.89 47.34 -3.90
N ILE A 20 40.71 47.25 -3.28
CA ILE A 20 40.07 48.00 -2.17
C ILE A 20 40.05 49.53 -2.39
N GLY A 21 38.84 50.07 -2.49
CA GLY A 21 38.47 51.47 -2.22
C GLY A 21 36.94 51.61 -2.34
N LEU A 22 36.18 51.56 -1.23
CA LEU A 22 35.80 52.64 -0.30
C LEU A 22 34.83 53.66 -0.92
N VAL A 23 33.69 53.95 -0.28
CA VAL A 23 33.44 55.11 0.63
C VAL A 23 31.90 55.08 0.89
N LYS A 24 31.25 55.36 2.04
CA LYS A 24 31.55 55.85 3.41
C LYS A 24 30.30 55.62 4.29
N ASP A 25 30.51 55.39 5.59
CA ASP A 25 29.51 55.48 6.66
C ASP A 25 29.10 56.93 6.99
N VAL A 26 27.86 57.12 7.49
CA VAL A 26 27.56 57.95 8.69
C VAL A 26 26.33 57.40 9.44
N ASP A 27 26.52 57.17 10.75
CA ASP A 27 25.56 56.80 11.81
C ASP A 27 24.35 57.74 12.02
N ALA A 28 23.20 57.19 12.49
CA ALA A 28 22.63 57.46 13.83
C ALA A 28 21.10 57.15 13.99
N LYS A 29 20.79 56.10 14.77
CA LYS A 29 19.79 55.94 15.85
C LYS A 29 18.36 56.61 15.84
N GLN A 30 17.35 55.74 16.09
CA GLN A 30 16.07 55.87 16.88
C GLN A 30 14.74 56.17 16.12
N PRO A 31 13.53 55.87 16.67
CA PRO A 31 12.82 54.58 16.53
C PRO A 31 11.33 54.68 16.03
N ILE A 32 10.74 53.50 15.76
CA ILE A 32 9.33 53.06 15.53
C ILE A 32 8.20 54.07 15.80
N PRO A 33 7.14 54.05 14.96
CA PRO A 33 5.77 53.94 15.51
C PRO A 33 4.89 52.90 14.78
N GLU A 34 4.20 52.09 15.58
CA GLU A 34 2.89 51.48 15.27
C GLU A 34 1.80 52.30 16.00
N PRO A 35 0.49 52.09 15.81
CA PRO A 35 -0.25 51.45 14.71
C PRO A 35 -1.48 52.28 14.27
N GLN A 36 -2.06 52.06 13.07
CA GLN A 36 -3.49 52.34 12.83
C GLN A 36 -4.13 51.29 11.92
N GLN A 37 -5.16 50.67 12.48
CA GLN A 37 -6.08 49.70 11.88
C GLN A 37 -6.78 50.25 10.64
N PHE A 38 -6.89 49.42 9.60
CA PHE A 38 -8.04 49.41 8.70
C PHE A 38 -8.38 47.96 8.30
N VAL A 39 -9.67 47.77 8.05
CA VAL A 39 -10.47 46.55 8.07
C VAL A 39 -10.53 45.89 6.67
N ASP A 40 -10.72 44.56 6.68
CA ASP A 40 -11.05 43.60 5.60
C ASP A 40 -11.42 44.15 4.21
N VAL A 41 -10.87 43.52 3.17
CA VAL A 41 -11.60 42.64 2.23
C VAL A 41 -10.62 41.87 1.30
N ASP A 42 -10.90 40.57 1.11
CA ASP A 42 -10.58 39.68 -0.03
C ASP A 42 -9.16 39.68 -0.63
N GLU A 43 -8.38 38.62 -0.35
CA GLU A 43 -7.28 38.16 -1.22
C GLU A 43 -7.28 36.60 -1.29
N PRO A 44 -6.93 36.00 -2.45
CA PRO A 44 -6.99 34.57 -2.71
C PRO A 44 -5.77 33.84 -2.12
N PHE A 45 -5.95 32.53 -1.90
CA PHE A 45 -4.88 31.57 -1.60
C PHE A 45 -3.67 31.79 -2.53
N ILE A 46 -2.54 32.21 -1.97
CA ILE A 46 -1.24 32.20 -2.64
C ILE A 46 -0.35 31.17 -1.97
N ASP A 47 0.03 30.24 -2.83
CA ASP A 47 1.13 29.29 -2.85
C ASP A 47 2.45 29.85 -2.27
N ASP A 48 2.99 29.17 -1.25
CA ASP A 48 4.35 29.38 -0.73
C ASP A 48 5.02 28.01 -0.50
N PHE A 49 5.10 27.19 -1.55
CA PHE A 49 5.98 26.02 -1.62
C PHE A 49 7.34 26.37 -2.22
N HIS A 50 8.05 27.39 -1.74
CA HIS A 50 9.48 27.53 -2.02
C HIS A 50 10.29 28.15 -0.87
N HIS A 51 11.15 27.31 -0.29
CA HIS A 51 12.35 27.59 0.51
C HIS A 51 12.19 28.09 1.96
N PHE A 52 12.53 27.21 2.92
CA PHE A 52 13.70 27.43 3.80
C PHE A 52 14.11 26.10 4.48
N GLU A 53 14.95 25.31 3.81
CA GLU A 53 15.78 24.30 4.49
C GLU A 53 16.99 25.03 5.09
N MET A 54 16.93 25.37 6.37
CA MET A 54 18.11 25.51 7.21
C MET A 54 17.76 25.19 8.65
N GLY A 55 18.19 24.01 9.11
CA GLY A 55 18.25 23.69 10.52
C GLY A 55 17.57 22.40 10.94
N MET A 56 17.97 21.27 10.35
CA MET A 56 18.29 20.00 11.03
C MET A 56 18.98 19.12 9.98
N GLU A 57 20.18 18.60 10.25
CA GLU A 57 20.80 17.55 9.42
C GLU A 57 19.97 16.25 9.57
N GLY A 58 18.80 16.21 8.94
CA GLY A 58 18.02 15.01 8.72
C GLY A 58 18.61 14.27 7.53
N VAL A 59 18.92 12.99 7.69
CA VAL A 59 19.38 12.14 6.59
C VAL A 59 18.23 12.04 5.58
N ALA A 60 18.26 12.86 4.52
CA ALA A 60 17.37 12.68 3.38
C ALA A 60 17.64 11.28 2.79
N LEU A 61 16.60 10.44 2.76
CA LEU A 61 16.72 9.15 2.07
C LEU A 61 16.94 9.42 0.59
N PRO A 62 17.84 8.67 -0.08
CA PRO A 62 18.09 8.87 -1.51
C PRO A 62 16.83 8.56 -2.31
N ASP A 63 16.58 9.32 -3.38
CA ASP A 63 15.47 9.04 -4.30
C ASP A 63 15.56 7.63 -4.92
N PHE A 64 16.77 7.09 -5.01
CA PHE A 64 17.01 5.72 -5.41
C PHE A 64 18.35 5.21 -4.86
N ARG A 65 18.37 4.02 -4.28
CA ARG A 65 19.61 3.34 -3.88
C ARG A 65 19.46 1.83 -3.97
N LEU A 66 20.35 1.19 -4.72
CA LEU A 66 20.51 -0.26 -4.69
C LEU A 66 21.03 -0.73 -3.33
N SER A 67 20.31 -1.66 -2.71
CA SER A 67 20.70 -2.32 -1.45
C SER A 67 21.54 -3.57 -1.72
N ASP A 68 21.34 -4.20 -2.87
CA ASP A 68 22.06 -5.39 -3.34
C ASP A 68 22.56 -5.21 -4.78
N MET A 69 23.33 -6.18 -5.29
CA MET A 69 23.61 -6.23 -6.73
C MET A 69 22.31 -6.46 -7.49
N ALA A 70 22.00 -5.56 -8.43
CA ALA A 70 20.84 -5.72 -9.31
C ALA A 70 20.89 -7.08 -10.03
N LEU A 71 19.73 -7.70 -10.14
CA LEU A 71 19.56 -8.93 -10.90
C LEU A 71 19.53 -8.54 -12.37
N GLY A 72 20.60 -8.85 -13.10
CA GLY A 72 20.75 -8.52 -14.52
C GLY A 72 20.88 -9.76 -15.37
N GLY A 73 20.56 -9.63 -16.65
CA GLY A 73 20.67 -10.73 -17.64
C GLY A 73 19.32 -11.17 -18.20
N ALA A 74 18.21 -10.67 -17.64
CA ALA A 74 16.92 -10.69 -18.30
C ALA A 74 17.07 -9.97 -19.64
N LYS A 75 16.65 -10.62 -20.73
CA LYS A 75 16.57 -9.95 -22.02
C LYS A 75 15.30 -9.11 -21.99
N ALA A 76 15.36 -7.88 -22.51
CA ALA A 76 14.14 -7.17 -22.88
C ALA A 76 13.26 -8.15 -23.70
N PRO A 77 11.94 -8.22 -23.43
CA PRO A 77 11.10 -9.27 -24.00
C PRO A 77 11.27 -9.32 -25.51
N THR A 78 11.55 -10.50 -26.07
CA THR A 78 11.61 -10.66 -27.55
C THR A 78 10.22 -10.54 -28.19
N VAL A 79 9.17 -10.68 -27.37
CA VAL A 79 7.76 -10.43 -27.67
C VAL A 79 7.24 -9.53 -26.57
N VAL A 80 6.70 -8.36 -26.91
CA VAL A 80 6.07 -7.48 -25.91
C VAL A 80 4.85 -8.21 -25.36
N PRO A 81 4.84 -8.66 -24.09
CA PRO A 81 3.63 -9.24 -23.51
C PRO A 81 2.55 -8.17 -23.59
N HIS A 82 1.36 -8.58 -24.01
CA HIS A 82 0.22 -7.71 -24.31
C HIS A 82 0.16 -6.48 -23.39
N VAL A 83 0.13 -5.28 -23.97
CA VAL A 83 -0.12 -4.03 -23.20
C VAL A 83 -1.40 -4.25 -22.39
N GLY A 84 -1.30 -4.15 -21.07
CA GLY A 84 -2.42 -4.40 -20.14
C GLY A 84 -2.63 -5.85 -19.69
N SER A 85 -1.60 -6.70 -19.71
CA SER A 85 -1.66 -8.09 -19.21
C SER A 85 -1.70 -8.22 -17.68
N HIS A 86 -1.36 -7.17 -16.94
CA HIS A 86 -1.55 -7.05 -15.49
C HIS A 86 -2.43 -5.84 -15.20
N GLY A 87 -3.18 -5.91 -14.10
CA GLY A 87 -4.20 -4.95 -13.76
C GLY A 87 -3.64 -3.60 -13.34
N SER A 88 -4.38 -2.57 -13.71
CA SER A 88 -4.15 -1.17 -13.37
C SER A 88 -5.51 -0.48 -13.22
N THR A 89 -5.55 0.80 -12.89
CA THR A 89 -6.77 1.63 -13.04
C THR A 89 -6.82 2.34 -14.39
N VAL A 90 -5.76 2.23 -15.19
CA VAL A 90 -5.68 2.86 -16.52
C VAL A 90 -5.10 1.89 -17.55
N VAL A 91 -5.70 1.87 -18.73
CA VAL A 91 -5.26 1.10 -19.90
C VAL A 91 -5.28 1.99 -21.12
N VAL A 92 -4.28 1.84 -21.99
CA VAL A 92 -4.21 2.51 -23.28
C VAL A 92 -4.43 1.49 -24.38
N ASP A 93 -5.26 1.84 -25.36
CA ASP A 93 -5.52 1.03 -26.55
C ASP A 93 -5.65 1.89 -27.82
N ASP A 94 -5.93 1.22 -28.95
CA ASP A 94 -6.07 1.88 -30.26
C ASP A 94 -7.19 2.94 -30.32
N PHE A 95 -8.09 2.97 -29.33
CA PHE A 95 -9.20 3.91 -29.23
C PHE A 95 -8.99 5.00 -28.17
N GLY A 96 -7.82 5.03 -27.51
CA GLY A 96 -7.46 6.03 -26.51
C GLY A 96 -7.21 5.43 -25.14
N VAL A 97 -7.66 6.11 -24.09
CA VAL A 97 -7.41 5.74 -22.69
C VAL A 97 -8.70 5.30 -22.01
N LEU A 98 -8.66 4.13 -21.37
CA LEU A 98 -9.66 3.68 -20.42
C LEU A 98 -9.17 3.98 -19.00
N SER A 99 -10.02 4.63 -18.22
CA SER A 99 -9.77 5.01 -16.83
C SER A 99 -10.88 4.44 -15.95
N LEU A 100 -10.51 3.77 -14.86
CA LEU A 100 -11.42 3.27 -13.85
C LEU A 100 -11.29 4.11 -12.58
N ASP A 101 -12.31 4.92 -12.31
CA ASP A 101 -12.38 5.69 -11.07
C ASP A 101 -12.89 4.80 -9.93
N ARG A 102 -12.05 4.59 -8.92
CA ARG A 102 -12.40 3.76 -7.75
C ARG A 102 -13.42 4.42 -6.85
N ASP A 103 -13.50 5.76 -6.83
CA ASP A 103 -14.44 6.46 -5.98
C ASP A 103 -15.88 6.27 -6.48
N SER A 104 -16.16 6.66 -7.73
CA SER A 104 -17.50 6.58 -8.30
C SER A 104 -17.84 5.25 -8.98
N GLY A 105 -16.85 4.40 -9.30
CA GLY A 105 -17.03 3.21 -10.13
C GLY A 105 -17.08 3.51 -11.63
N ALA A 106 -16.75 4.73 -12.04
CA ALA A 106 -16.82 5.13 -13.44
C ALA A 106 -15.72 4.48 -14.28
N LEU A 107 -16.11 3.70 -15.28
CA LEU A 107 -15.25 3.33 -16.40
C LEU A 107 -15.42 4.34 -17.52
N VAL A 108 -14.40 5.15 -17.77
CA VAL A 108 -14.43 6.23 -18.76
C VAL A 108 -13.44 5.92 -19.87
N ARG A 109 -13.92 5.94 -21.11
CA ARG A 109 -13.06 5.97 -22.29
C ARG A 109 -12.89 7.42 -22.72
N SER A 110 -11.64 7.83 -22.94
CA SER A 110 -11.28 9.16 -23.43
C SER A 110 -10.27 9.07 -24.57
N ASP A 111 -10.18 10.14 -25.37
CA ASP A 111 -9.08 10.29 -26.32
C ASP A 111 -7.75 10.64 -25.61
N ALA A 112 -6.69 10.84 -26.39
CA ALA A 112 -5.38 11.20 -25.83
C ALA A 112 -5.37 12.57 -25.12
N GLN A 113 -6.34 13.44 -25.39
CA GLN A 113 -6.48 14.76 -24.77
C GLN A 113 -7.42 14.73 -23.55
N GLY A 114 -7.96 13.56 -23.20
CA GLY A 114 -8.90 13.39 -22.10
C GLY A 114 -10.34 13.79 -22.45
N GLN A 115 -10.68 13.97 -23.73
CA GLN A 115 -12.07 14.14 -24.13
C GLN A 115 -12.81 12.81 -23.93
N VAL A 116 -13.87 12.82 -23.12
CA VAL A 116 -14.71 11.63 -22.89
C VAL A 116 -15.41 11.20 -24.18
N LEU A 117 -15.21 9.95 -24.56
CA LEU A 117 -15.80 9.31 -25.74
C LEU A 117 -16.91 8.32 -25.37
N ALA A 118 -16.75 7.61 -24.25
CA ALA A 118 -17.75 6.68 -23.71
C ALA A 118 -17.62 6.60 -22.19
N ARG A 119 -18.72 6.20 -21.53
CA ARG A 119 -18.76 6.00 -20.09
C ARG A 119 -19.67 4.82 -19.75
N MET A 120 -19.26 4.05 -18.75
CA MET A 120 -20.07 3.04 -18.08
C MET A 120 -19.91 3.23 -16.57
N ASP A 121 -21.02 3.20 -15.84
CA ASP A 121 -21.00 3.27 -14.37
C ASP A 121 -21.07 1.85 -13.80
N LEU A 122 -20.06 1.47 -13.01
CA LEU A 122 -20.04 0.30 -12.15
C LEU A 122 -20.32 0.73 -10.70
N ASN A 123 -20.23 -0.19 -9.74
CA ASN A 123 -20.34 0.17 -8.33
C ASN A 123 -19.04 0.83 -7.83
N SER A 124 -19.14 1.63 -6.78
CA SER A 124 -17.97 2.26 -6.16
C SER A 124 -17.01 1.23 -5.57
N GLY A 125 -15.76 1.63 -5.35
CA GLY A 125 -14.71 0.76 -4.84
C GLY A 125 -14.22 -0.25 -5.86
N ALA A 126 -14.35 0.02 -7.16
CA ALA A 126 -13.87 -0.87 -8.22
C ALA A 126 -12.38 -1.22 -8.05
N GLY A 127 -12.01 -2.43 -8.49
CA GLY A 127 -10.64 -2.95 -8.40
C GLY A 127 -9.77 -2.49 -9.56
N GLU A 128 -9.35 -3.43 -10.41
CA GLU A 128 -8.50 -3.21 -11.57
C GLU A 128 -9.22 -3.43 -12.91
N ILE A 129 -8.58 -2.94 -13.98
CA ILE A 129 -8.91 -3.20 -15.37
C ILE A 129 -7.73 -3.85 -16.09
N VAL A 130 -8.03 -4.81 -16.98
CA VAL A 130 -7.08 -5.37 -17.96
C VAL A 130 -7.73 -5.43 -19.33
N ARG A 131 -6.90 -5.41 -20.38
CA ARG A 131 -7.37 -5.53 -21.77
C ARG A 131 -6.58 -6.59 -22.49
N ASP A 132 -7.30 -7.48 -23.16
CA ASP A 132 -6.71 -8.42 -24.09
C ASP A 132 -6.47 -7.73 -25.45
N GLY A 133 -5.20 -7.57 -25.82
CA GLY A 133 -4.80 -7.01 -27.11
C GLY A 133 -5.22 -7.86 -28.31
N GLY A 134 -5.43 -9.16 -28.14
CA GLY A 134 -5.85 -10.07 -29.20
C GLY A 134 -7.34 -9.98 -29.52
N SER A 135 -8.20 -10.19 -28.52
CA SER A 135 -9.66 -10.15 -28.71
C SER A 135 -10.27 -8.75 -28.61
N GLY A 136 -9.54 -7.77 -28.06
CA GLY A 136 -10.06 -6.45 -27.73
C GLY A 136 -11.00 -6.45 -26.52
N ARG A 137 -11.16 -7.56 -25.80
CA ARG A 137 -12.00 -7.62 -24.59
C ARG A 137 -11.33 -6.88 -23.44
N ILE A 138 -12.15 -6.20 -22.65
CA ILE A 138 -11.76 -5.51 -21.42
C ILE A 138 -12.38 -6.26 -20.25
N TYR A 139 -11.61 -6.53 -19.21
CA TYR A 139 -12.08 -7.16 -17.98
C TYR A 139 -11.95 -6.16 -16.85
N VAL A 140 -13.01 -6.05 -16.04
CA VAL A 140 -13.08 -5.10 -14.94
C VAL A 140 -13.61 -5.79 -13.70
N THR A 141 -12.94 -5.59 -12.56
CA THR A 141 -13.48 -6.02 -11.26
C THR A 141 -14.45 -4.98 -10.72
N ASP A 142 -15.73 -5.34 -10.70
CA ASP A 142 -16.79 -4.58 -10.05
C ASP A 142 -16.93 -5.10 -8.61
N ARG A 143 -15.94 -4.70 -7.80
CA ARG A 143 -15.59 -5.32 -6.51
C ARG A 143 -16.78 -5.43 -5.55
N ARG A 144 -17.61 -4.39 -5.46
CA ARG A 144 -18.75 -4.32 -4.53
C ARG A 144 -20.03 -4.96 -5.06
N ASP A 145 -20.06 -5.35 -6.33
CA ASP A 145 -21.15 -6.14 -6.94
C ASP A 145 -20.81 -7.64 -7.04
N ASP A 146 -19.70 -8.06 -6.43
CA ASP A 146 -19.16 -9.42 -6.43
C ASP A 146 -19.10 -10.02 -7.83
N ARG A 147 -18.44 -9.32 -8.75
CA ARG A 147 -18.27 -9.82 -10.12
C ARG A 147 -17.06 -9.26 -10.84
N VAL A 148 -16.64 -10.02 -11.84
CA VAL A 148 -15.86 -9.52 -12.97
C VAL A 148 -16.79 -9.33 -14.16
N VAL A 149 -16.73 -8.18 -14.83
CA VAL A 149 -17.47 -7.90 -16.06
C VAL A 149 -16.53 -7.93 -17.26
N VAL A 150 -17.02 -8.48 -18.37
CA VAL A 150 -16.34 -8.48 -19.67
C VAL A 150 -17.01 -7.43 -20.55
N ILE A 151 -16.23 -6.49 -21.05
CA ILE A 151 -16.69 -5.36 -21.86
C ILE A 151 -16.08 -5.48 -23.27
N GLY A 152 -16.87 -5.20 -24.29
CA GLY A 152 -16.37 -5.07 -25.66
C GLY A 152 -15.49 -3.84 -25.81
N GLY A 153 -14.29 -4.01 -26.33
CA GLY A 153 -13.35 -2.92 -26.61
C GLY A 153 -13.13 -2.67 -28.10
N ASP A 154 -14.11 -3.01 -28.94
CA ASP A 154 -14.12 -2.83 -30.40
C ASP A 154 -14.70 -1.47 -30.85
N SER A 155 -15.13 -0.63 -29.91
CA SER A 155 -15.70 0.69 -30.15
C SER A 155 -15.05 1.77 -29.28
N ALA A 156 -14.76 2.91 -29.90
CA ALA A 156 -14.31 4.11 -29.19
C ALA A 156 -15.44 4.82 -28.43
N THR A 157 -16.70 4.61 -28.81
CA THR A 157 -17.85 5.39 -28.33
C THR A 157 -18.91 4.54 -27.64
N GLU A 158 -18.71 3.24 -27.52
CA GLU A 158 -19.62 2.33 -26.84
C GLU A 158 -18.84 1.39 -25.91
N LEU A 159 -19.26 1.32 -24.65
CA LEU A 159 -18.81 0.31 -23.70
C LEU A 159 -20.01 -0.56 -23.37
N LYS A 160 -19.92 -1.85 -23.68
CA LYS A 160 -21.03 -2.80 -23.50
C LYS A 160 -20.57 -4.06 -22.79
N VAL A 161 -21.28 -4.42 -21.73
CA VAL A 161 -21.08 -5.70 -21.04
C VAL A 161 -21.49 -6.85 -21.96
N LEU A 162 -20.57 -7.77 -22.19
CA LEU A 162 -20.73 -8.96 -23.03
C LEU A 162 -21.01 -10.21 -22.19
N ASN A 163 -20.32 -10.34 -21.05
CA ASN A 163 -20.39 -11.48 -20.15
C ASN A 163 -19.87 -11.08 -18.74
N GLY A 164 -19.83 -12.01 -17.80
CA GLY A 164 -19.17 -11.83 -16.51
C GLY A 164 -19.12 -13.11 -15.68
N ALA A 165 -18.43 -13.04 -14.54
CA ALA A 165 -18.37 -14.11 -13.56
C ALA A 165 -18.70 -13.57 -12.17
N LYS A 166 -19.42 -14.35 -11.37
CA LYS A 166 -19.68 -14.04 -9.96
C LYS A 166 -18.52 -14.52 -9.10
N LEU A 167 -17.89 -13.58 -8.40
CA LEU A 167 -16.70 -13.77 -7.59
C LEU A 167 -16.81 -12.81 -6.41
N HIS A 168 -16.48 -13.25 -5.21
CA HIS A 168 -16.67 -12.46 -4.00
C HIS A 168 -15.46 -11.52 -3.77
N GLU A 169 -15.73 -10.22 -3.64
CA GLU A 169 -14.76 -9.13 -3.50
C GLU A 169 -13.53 -9.23 -4.45
N PRO A 170 -13.71 -9.32 -5.78
CA PRO A 170 -12.60 -9.42 -6.72
C PRO A 170 -11.84 -8.10 -6.80
N HIS A 171 -10.51 -8.17 -6.91
CA HIS A 171 -9.65 -6.98 -6.92
C HIS A 171 -8.65 -6.95 -8.07
N GLY A 172 -7.61 -7.79 -8.01
CA GLY A 172 -6.51 -7.79 -8.95
C GLY A 172 -6.82 -8.62 -10.20
N LEU A 173 -6.29 -8.22 -11.35
CA LEU A 173 -6.49 -8.92 -12.62
C LEU A 173 -5.17 -9.19 -13.35
N ALA A 174 -5.04 -10.37 -13.97
CA ALA A 174 -3.99 -10.62 -14.96
C ALA A 174 -4.45 -11.60 -16.03
N LEU A 175 -3.97 -11.43 -17.26
CA LEU A 175 -4.23 -12.35 -18.37
C LEU A 175 -3.05 -13.29 -18.57
N SER A 176 -3.33 -14.54 -18.95
CA SER A 176 -2.30 -15.41 -19.53
C SER A 176 -1.74 -14.77 -20.81
N PRO A 177 -0.49 -15.08 -21.20
CA PRO A 177 0.13 -14.51 -22.40
C PRO A 177 -0.63 -14.80 -23.69
N ASP A 178 -1.47 -15.83 -23.73
CA ASP A 178 -2.32 -16.16 -24.87
C ASP A 178 -3.75 -15.60 -24.77
N GLY A 179 -4.05 -14.83 -23.71
CA GLY A 179 -5.35 -14.21 -23.45
C GLY A 179 -6.47 -15.19 -23.11
N LYS A 180 -6.19 -16.49 -22.94
CA LYS A 180 -7.22 -17.53 -22.72
C LYS A 180 -7.65 -17.70 -21.27
N ILE A 181 -6.83 -17.24 -20.33
CA ILE A 181 -7.09 -17.36 -18.90
C ILE A 181 -7.01 -15.98 -18.26
N LEU A 182 -8.01 -15.65 -17.44
CA LEU A 182 -8.01 -14.50 -16.56
C LEU A 182 -7.80 -14.96 -15.13
N TYR A 183 -6.76 -14.43 -14.48
CA TYR A 183 -6.46 -14.62 -13.07
C TYR A 183 -7.03 -13.48 -12.26
N VAL A 184 -7.73 -13.80 -11.17
CA VAL A 184 -8.45 -12.83 -10.33
C VAL A 184 -8.13 -13.09 -8.87
N THR A 185 -7.65 -12.08 -8.15
CA THR A 185 -7.51 -12.16 -6.69
C THR A 185 -8.84 -11.79 -6.02
N LEU A 186 -9.21 -12.56 -4.99
CA LEU A 186 -10.40 -12.35 -4.16
C LEU A 186 -9.96 -11.93 -2.77
N VAL A 187 -10.32 -10.72 -2.35
CA VAL A 187 -9.81 -10.11 -1.11
C VAL A 187 -10.44 -10.76 0.12
N ALA A 188 -11.77 -10.79 0.18
CA ALA A 188 -12.51 -11.35 1.31
C ALA A 188 -12.23 -12.83 1.52
N ASP A 189 -12.10 -13.59 0.43
CA ASP A 189 -11.92 -15.04 0.47
C ASP A 189 -10.44 -15.46 0.54
N SER A 190 -9.49 -14.53 0.46
CA SER A 190 -8.04 -14.83 0.41
C SER A 190 -7.66 -15.85 -0.67
N GLN A 191 -8.12 -15.65 -1.91
CA GLN A 191 -8.00 -16.64 -2.98
C GLN A 191 -7.48 -16.06 -4.30
N LEU A 192 -6.90 -16.94 -5.14
CA LEU A 192 -6.66 -16.72 -6.56
C LEU A 192 -7.58 -17.63 -7.38
N VAL A 193 -8.28 -17.07 -8.35
CA VAL A 193 -9.18 -17.80 -9.26
C VAL A 193 -8.70 -17.67 -10.70
N ALA A 194 -8.70 -18.78 -11.44
CA ALA A 194 -8.49 -18.78 -12.89
C ALA A 194 -9.81 -18.99 -13.63
N LEU A 195 -10.14 -18.08 -14.54
CA LEU A 195 -11.32 -18.13 -15.40
C LEU A 195 -10.91 -18.35 -16.86
N ASP A 196 -11.68 -19.17 -17.57
CA ASP A 196 -11.62 -19.24 -19.04
C ASP A 196 -12.18 -17.94 -19.63
N THR A 197 -11.43 -17.23 -20.48
CA THR A 197 -11.85 -15.92 -20.99
C THR A 197 -12.94 -15.99 -22.05
N GLU A 198 -13.13 -17.14 -22.70
CA GLU A 198 -14.21 -17.32 -23.68
C GLU A 198 -15.55 -17.49 -22.97
N THR A 199 -15.60 -18.37 -21.96
CA THR A 199 -16.85 -18.75 -21.30
C THR A 199 -17.07 -18.06 -19.95
N MET A 200 -16.05 -17.43 -19.38
CA MET A 200 -16.00 -16.96 -17.99
C MET A 200 -16.24 -18.05 -16.95
N ALA A 201 -15.95 -19.30 -17.32
CA ALA A 201 -16.08 -20.44 -16.40
C ALA A 201 -14.82 -20.57 -15.54
N GLU A 202 -15.01 -20.83 -14.25
CA GLU A 202 -13.92 -21.14 -13.36
C GLU A 202 -13.23 -22.44 -13.75
N ARG A 203 -11.90 -22.38 -13.88
CA ARG A 203 -11.05 -23.54 -14.14
C ARG A 203 -10.55 -24.14 -12.84
N TRP A 204 -10.15 -23.28 -11.91
CA TRP A 204 -9.72 -23.63 -10.56
C TRP A 204 -9.68 -22.40 -9.65
N ARG A 205 -9.56 -22.67 -8.35
CA ARG A 205 -9.26 -21.70 -7.30
C ARG A 205 -8.15 -22.23 -6.39
N LEU A 206 -7.42 -21.32 -5.78
CA LEU A 206 -6.27 -21.59 -4.94
C LEU A 206 -6.34 -20.67 -3.70
N GLU A 207 -6.19 -21.26 -2.52
CA GLU A 207 -6.07 -20.52 -1.26
C GLU A 207 -4.74 -19.75 -1.20
N LEU A 208 -4.79 -18.51 -0.71
CA LEU A 208 -3.66 -17.62 -0.49
C LEU A 208 -3.61 -17.12 0.96
N ALA A 209 -2.59 -16.33 1.28
CA ALA A 209 -2.54 -15.53 2.50
C ALA A 209 -3.55 -14.37 2.46
N ASN A 210 -3.76 -13.72 3.61
CA ASN A 210 -4.75 -12.66 3.76
C ASN A 210 -4.43 -11.42 2.92
N GLU A 211 -5.50 -10.78 2.47
CA GLU A 211 -5.48 -9.52 1.73
C GLU A 211 -4.65 -9.56 0.42
N PRO A 212 -4.89 -10.53 -0.50
CA PRO A 212 -4.27 -10.50 -1.81
C PRO A 212 -4.69 -9.23 -2.58
N ARG A 213 -3.78 -8.68 -3.39
CA ARG A 213 -3.98 -7.44 -4.15
C ARG A 213 -3.63 -7.66 -5.62
N GLY A 214 -2.62 -6.99 -6.15
CA GLY A 214 -2.22 -7.12 -7.54
C GLY A 214 -1.75 -8.54 -7.87
N VAL A 215 -2.00 -8.96 -9.10
CA VAL A 215 -1.50 -10.21 -9.68
C VAL A 215 -0.87 -9.91 -11.04
N ALA A 216 0.21 -10.62 -11.38
CA ALA A 216 0.84 -10.55 -12.70
C ALA A 216 1.29 -11.93 -13.15
N VAL A 217 1.35 -12.15 -14.46
CA VAL A 217 1.75 -13.42 -15.08
C VAL A 217 3.03 -13.21 -15.89
N SER A 218 3.97 -14.16 -15.79
CA SER A 218 5.22 -14.17 -16.54
C SER A 218 4.97 -14.26 -18.05
N ALA A 219 5.93 -13.81 -18.85
CA ALA A 219 5.73 -13.75 -20.31
C ALA A 219 5.56 -15.14 -20.96
N ASP A 220 6.12 -16.18 -20.35
CA ASP A 220 5.96 -17.57 -20.76
C ASP A 220 4.67 -18.23 -20.24
N GLY A 221 3.96 -17.57 -19.31
CA GLY A 221 2.71 -18.02 -18.74
C GLY A 221 2.85 -19.15 -17.72
N SER A 222 4.07 -19.43 -17.24
CA SER A 222 4.32 -20.49 -16.26
C SER A 222 4.19 -20.04 -14.81
N THR A 223 4.24 -18.75 -14.53
CA THR A 223 4.30 -18.23 -13.16
C THR A 223 3.37 -17.04 -12.99
N ALA A 224 2.60 -17.01 -11.90
CA ALA A 224 1.94 -15.80 -11.43
C ALA A 224 2.57 -15.31 -10.12
N LEU A 225 2.75 -13.99 -10.00
CA LEU A 225 3.08 -13.33 -8.74
C LEU A 225 1.84 -12.65 -8.18
N VAL A 226 1.63 -12.77 -6.87
CA VAL A 226 0.55 -12.08 -6.15
C VAL A 226 1.14 -11.26 -5.00
N GLY A 227 0.79 -9.98 -4.97
CA GLY A 227 1.10 -9.05 -3.88
C GLY A 227 0.03 -9.04 -2.81
N PHE A 228 0.38 -8.57 -1.62
CA PHE A 228 -0.51 -8.53 -0.46
C PHE A 228 -0.42 -7.18 0.26
N LEU A 229 -1.51 -6.82 0.94
CA LEU A 229 -1.54 -5.65 1.81
C LEU A 229 -0.86 -5.95 3.16
N THR A 230 -1.24 -7.04 3.84
CA THR A 230 -0.77 -7.36 5.21
C THR A 230 0.34 -8.41 5.28
N THR A 231 0.61 -9.13 4.18
CA THR A 231 1.61 -10.22 4.17
C THR A 231 2.97 -9.70 3.71
N GLY A 232 4.04 -10.07 4.42
CA GLY A 232 5.42 -9.64 4.12
C GLY A 232 6.16 -10.48 3.10
N ALA A 233 5.41 -11.13 2.23
CA ALA A 233 5.88 -11.99 1.17
C ALA A 233 5.01 -11.76 -0.07
N LEU A 234 5.49 -12.19 -1.24
CA LEU A 234 4.65 -12.41 -2.41
C LEU A 234 4.33 -13.90 -2.52
N ALA A 235 3.22 -14.25 -3.16
CA ALA A 235 2.97 -15.62 -3.58
C ALA A 235 3.49 -15.80 -5.00
N SER A 236 4.23 -16.87 -5.24
CA SER A 236 4.64 -17.35 -6.55
C SER A 236 3.85 -18.61 -6.86
N VAL A 237 3.06 -18.57 -7.92
CA VAL A 237 2.12 -19.63 -8.30
C VAL A 237 2.55 -20.27 -9.61
N GLU A 238 2.78 -21.58 -9.60
CA GLU A 238 3.13 -22.36 -10.79
C GLU A 238 1.86 -22.64 -11.61
N LEU A 239 1.83 -22.09 -12.83
CA LEU A 239 0.71 -22.16 -13.76
C LEU A 239 0.84 -23.31 -14.76
N GLY A 240 -0.20 -23.54 -15.56
CA GLY A 240 -0.25 -24.57 -16.61
C GLY A 240 -0.98 -25.87 -16.23
N GLY A 241 -1.32 -26.05 -14.95
CA GLY A 241 -2.14 -27.16 -14.44
C GLY A 241 -3.55 -26.76 -14.00
N SER A 242 -4.37 -27.75 -13.61
CA SER A 242 -5.69 -27.54 -12.98
C SER A 242 -5.64 -27.42 -11.45
N SER A 243 -4.46 -27.60 -10.87
CA SER A 243 -4.21 -27.53 -9.43
C SER A 243 -2.80 -26.96 -9.25
N PRO A 244 -2.66 -25.62 -9.34
CA PRO A 244 -1.36 -24.96 -9.29
C PRO A 244 -0.72 -25.10 -7.90
N ASN A 245 0.61 -25.13 -7.88
CA ASN A 245 1.38 -25.04 -6.63
C ASN A 245 1.64 -23.59 -6.27
N VAL A 246 1.75 -23.29 -4.98
CA VAL A 246 2.11 -21.96 -4.47
C VAL A 246 3.30 -22.04 -3.53
N SER A 247 4.25 -21.13 -3.71
CA SER A 247 5.33 -20.84 -2.78
C SER A 247 5.26 -19.37 -2.36
N TYR A 248 5.89 -19.02 -1.23
CA TYR A 248 5.92 -17.65 -0.73
C TYR A 248 7.35 -17.12 -0.72
N VAL A 249 7.53 -15.92 -1.28
CA VAL A 249 8.80 -15.23 -1.43
C VAL A 249 8.84 -14.06 -0.46
N ALA A 250 9.58 -14.20 0.64
CA ALA A 250 9.68 -13.15 1.65
C ALA A 250 10.33 -11.88 1.07
N LEU A 251 9.69 -10.73 1.27
CA LEU A 251 10.18 -9.41 0.84
C LEU A 251 11.19 -8.79 1.80
N ASP A 252 11.49 -9.49 2.90
CA ASP A 252 12.69 -9.27 3.70
C ASP A 252 13.09 -10.60 4.36
N ALA A 253 14.00 -11.30 3.68
CA ALA A 253 14.52 -12.59 4.13
C ALA A 253 15.61 -12.47 5.22
N GLY A 254 15.95 -11.24 5.66
CA GLY A 254 16.91 -10.80 6.69
C GLY A 254 18.02 -11.75 7.17
N GLN A 255 19.18 -11.18 7.49
CA GLN A 255 20.36 -11.91 7.96
C GLN A 255 20.00 -13.00 9.00
N ARG A 256 20.48 -14.25 8.81
CA ARG A 256 20.40 -15.32 9.82
C ARG A 256 20.90 -14.76 11.16
N GLY A 257 20.04 -14.77 12.18
CA GLY A 257 20.36 -14.23 13.50
C GLY A 257 20.06 -12.74 13.72
N SER A 258 19.24 -12.12 12.87
CA SER A 258 18.71 -10.78 13.16
C SER A 258 17.87 -10.80 14.44
N SER A 259 18.15 -9.86 15.34
CA SER A 259 17.27 -9.61 16.49
C SER A 259 15.87 -9.25 16.00
N ASP A 260 14.87 -9.46 16.85
CA ASP A 260 13.47 -9.00 16.65
C ASP A 260 13.35 -7.46 16.58
N GLY A 261 14.48 -6.76 16.52
CA GLY A 261 14.61 -5.33 16.71
C GLY A 261 14.41 -4.87 18.16
N PHE A 262 14.05 -5.76 19.09
CA PHE A 262 13.86 -5.52 20.52
C PHE A 262 15.03 -5.99 21.39
N GLY A 263 16.15 -6.41 20.79
CA GLY A 263 17.30 -6.96 21.50
C GLY A 263 17.09 -8.39 22.00
N GLY A 264 15.94 -8.99 21.67
CA GLY A 264 15.73 -10.43 21.72
C GLY A 264 16.34 -11.06 20.48
N THR A 265 16.88 -12.27 20.62
CA THR A 265 16.85 -13.16 19.46
C THR A 265 15.37 -13.41 19.20
N VAL A 266 14.86 -13.21 17.97
CA VAL A 266 13.59 -13.84 17.60
C VAL A 266 13.81 -15.31 17.93
N PRO A 267 13.10 -15.90 18.91
CA PRO A 267 13.14 -17.34 19.04
C PRO A 267 12.56 -17.80 17.72
N VAL A 268 13.41 -18.37 16.87
CA VAL A 268 12.90 -19.17 15.78
C VAL A 268 12.16 -20.27 16.51
N ASP A 269 10.83 -20.25 16.46
CA ASP A 269 10.03 -21.26 17.13
C ASP A 269 10.51 -22.61 16.55
N PRO A 270 11.20 -23.45 17.34
CA PRO A 270 11.81 -24.66 16.82
C PRO A 270 10.75 -25.67 16.38
N THR A 271 9.48 -25.48 16.80
CA THR A 271 8.36 -26.27 16.32
C THR A 271 7.91 -25.80 14.94
N VAL A 272 7.88 -24.49 14.67
CA VAL A 272 7.57 -23.92 13.34
C VAL A 272 8.71 -24.18 12.35
N GLN A 273 9.98 -24.11 12.78
CA GLN A 273 11.11 -24.39 11.89
C GLN A 273 11.26 -25.89 11.61
N GLY A 274 11.07 -26.73 12.64
CA GLY A 274 11.09 -28.18 12.50
C GLY A 274 9.97 -28.68 11.60
N ASP A 275 8.76 -28.13 11.73
CA ASP A 275 7.62 -28.56 10.94
C ASP A 275 7.55 -27.88 9.57
N ALA A 276 7.90 -26.60 9.41
CA ALA A 276 7.94 -25.95 8.09
C ALA A 276 9.09 -26.48 7.21
N GLU A 277 10.31 -26.67 7.74
CA GLU A 277 11.42 -27.24 6.97
C GLU A 277 11.18 -28.74 6.66
N MET A 278 10.53 -29.49 7.56
CA MET A 278 10.17 -30.90 7.33
C MET A 278 8.95 -31.08 6.42
N GLN A 279 7.98 -30.17 6.43
CA GLN A 279 6.81 -30.17 5.53
C GLN A 279 7.17 -29.69 4.12
N LEU A 280 8.02 -28.66 3.98
CA LEU A 280 8.61 -28.24 2.70
C LEU A 280 9.48 -29.35 2.09
N ALA A 281 10.27 -30.07 2.89
CA ALA A 281 11.02 -31.24 2.43
C ALA A 281 10.15 -32.47 2.12
N ALA A 282 8.89 -32.50 2.57
CA ALA A 282 7.95 -33.62 2.39
C ALA A 282 6.81 -33.32 1.41
N GLY A 283 6.80 -32.17 0.73
CA GLY A 283 5.78 -31.80 -0.26
C GLY A 283 4.37 -31.61 0.32
N LYS A 284 4.26 -31.20 1.59
CA LYS A 284 2.99 -30.84 2.23
C LYS A 284 2.98 -29.35 2.53
N LEU A 285 1.89 -28.68 2.15
CA LEU A 285 1.66 -27.26 2.40
C LEU A 285 1.47 -27.04 3.91
N PRO A 286 2.11 -26.03 4.51
CA PRO A 286 1.70 -25.53 5.81
C PRO A 286 0.23 -25.09 5.73
N SER A 287 -0.51 -25.26 6.82
CA SER A 287 -1.82 -24.62 6.97
C SER A 287 -1.71 -23.11 6.77
N VAL A 288 -2.77 -22.45 6.28
CA VAL A 288 -2.78 -20.97 6.07
C VAL A 288 -2.32 -20.22 7.33
N SER A 289 -2.61 -20.76 8.52
CA SER A 289 -2.12 -20.25 9.82
C SER A 289 -0.59 -20.28 10.03
N GLU A 290 0.15 -21.10 9.27
CA GLU A 290 1.62 -21.19 9.32
C GLU A 290 2.30 -20.30 8.26
N VAL A 291 1.58 -19.96 7.18
CA VAL A 291 2.03 -18.99 6.14
C VAL A 291 2.07 -17.55 6.68
N GLU A 292 1.24 -17.23 7.67
CA GLU A 292 1.23 -15.93 8.37
C GLU A 292 2.55 -15.57 9.08
N ASP A 293 3.50 -16.49 9.20
CA ASP A 293 4.85 -16.23 9.73
C ASP A 293 5.92 -15.99 8.64
N ILE A 294 5.63 -16.31 7.38
CA ILE A 294 6.55 -16.09 6.26
C ILE A 294 6.59 -14.58 5.98
N GLY A 295 7.68 -13.93 6.36
CA GLY A 295 7.87 -12.49 6.13
C GLY A 295 7.46 -11.58 7.28
N ARG A 296 7.50 -12.06 8.54
CA ARG A 296 7.70 -11.16 9.69
C ARG A 296 9.12 -10.56 9.67
N ARG A 297 9.31 -9.68 8.69
CA ARG A 297 10.28 -8.59 8.67
C ARG A 297 9.68 -7.46 7.83
N PHE A 298 8.84 -6.64 8.47
CA PHE A 298 8.58 -5.23 8.11
C PHE A 298 8.01 -4.87 6.72
N ALA A 299 8.11 -5.71 5.70
CA ALA A 299 7.59 -5.46 4.35
C ALA A 299 6.08 -5.64 4.30
N ARG A 300 5.32 -4.70 3.74
CA ARG A 300 3.84 -4.70 3.61
C ARG A 300 3.45 -3.88 2.37
N ASN A 301 2.15 -3.79 2.08
CA ASN A 301 1.62 -2.87 1.05
C ASN A 301 2.21 -3.11 -0.34
N ALA A 302 2.33 -4.37 -0.77
CA ALA A 302 2.72 -4.73 -2.13
C ALA A 302 1.48 -4.72 -3.04
N PHE A 303 1.02 -3.52 -3.42
CA PHE A 303 -0.21 -3.35 -4.22
C PHE A 303 -0.03 -3.73 -5.69
N ALA A 304 1.13 -3.39 -6.27
CA ALA A 304 1.45 -3.67 -7.66
C ALA A 304 2.55 -4.74 -7.76
N VAL A 305 2.36 -5.69 -8.66
CA VAL A 305 3.34 -6.73 -9.02
C VAL A 305 3.37 -6.89 -10.53
N GLY A 306 4.50 -7.34 -11.07
CA GLY A 306 4.75 -7.33 -12.51
C GLY A 306 6.01 -8.09 -12.88
N PHE A 307 6.25 -8.22 -14.17
CA PHE A 307 7.45 -8.85 -14.71
C PHE A 307 8.17 -7.90 -15.67
N ILE A 308 9.49 -7.90 -15.59
CA ILE A 308 10.43 -7.26 -16.51
C ILE A 308 11.03 -8.35 -17.37
N GLY A 309 11.12 -8.16 -18.69
CA GLY A 309 11.58 -9.24 -19.55
C GLY A 309 10.62 -10.43 -19.53
N ASP A 310 11.18 -11.63 -19.54
CA ASP A 310 10.40 -12.87 -19.57
C ASP A 310 10.04 -13.38 -18.15
N ASP A 311 10.93 -13.15 -17.17
CA ASP A 311 10.95 -13.87 -15.89
C ASP A 311 11.34 -13.04 -14.64
N LEU A 312 11.81 -11.79 -14.80
CA LEU A 312 12.23 -10.97 -13.66
C LEU A 312 11.03 -10.32 -12.98
N GLY A 313 10.56 -10.93 -11.88
CA GLY A 313 9.48 -10.39 -11.06
C GLY A 313 9.88 -9.08 -10.36
N VAL A 314 8.95 -8.13 -10.28
CA VAL A 314 9.13 -6.87 -9.55
C VAL A 314 7.93 -6.54 -8.68
N ALA A 315 8.18 -6.00 -7.49
CA ALA A 315 7.15 -5.60 -6.54
C ALA A 315 7.62 -4.42 -5.67
N PRO A 316 7.17 -3.19 -5.95
CA PRO A 316 7.38 -2.10 -5.02
C PRO A 316 6.48 -2.29 -3.78
N HIS A 317 7.03 -1.99 -2.61
CA HIS A 317 6.37 -2.25 -1.33
C HIS A 317 6.85 -1.27 -0.24
N GLN A 318 6.11 -1.23 0.86
CA GLN A 318 6.48 -0.50 2.07
C GLN A 318 7.33 -1.38 2.97
N PHE A 319 8.35 -0.81 3.59
CA PHE A 319 9.17 -1.44 4.62
C PHE A 319 9.05 -0.68 5.94
N SER A 320 8.28 -1.23 6.87
CA SER A 320 7.93 -0.64 8.16
C SER A 320 8.76 -1.21 9.31
N SER A 321 9.75 -0.46 9.78
CA SER A 321 10.49 -0.73 11.02
C SER A 321 9.70 -0.23 12.24
N PRO A 322 9.02 -1.10 13.01
CA PRO A 322 8.04 -0.75 14.04
C PRO A 322 8.69 -0.30 15.35
N HIS A 323 9.84 0.36 15.29
CA HIS A 323 10.60 0.87 16.43
C HIS A 323 10.60 2.40 16.39
N ALA A 324 9.71 3.03 17.17
CA ALA A 324 9.84 4.46 17.45
C ALA A 324 10.77 4.64 18.66
N ALA A 325 11.84 5.42 18.52
CA ALA A 325 12.71 5.74 19.66
C ALA A 325 11.98 6.68 20.63
N SER A 326 11.93 6.31 21.92
CA SER A 326 11.41 7.20 22.97
C SER A 326 12.41 8.30 23.26
N THR A 327 12.03 9.57 23.07
CA THR A 327 12.85 10.72 23.48
C THR A 327 12.11 11.57 24.51
N GLY A 328 11.96 11.07 25.73
CA GLY A 328 11.99 11.83 26.98
C GLY A 328 11.17 13.13 27.14
N PHE A 329 10.19 13.45 26.29
CA PHE A 329 9.29 14.58 26.49
C PHE A 329 8.09 14.12 27.33
N GLU A 330 7.78 14.87 28.40
CA GLU A 330 6.59 14.65 29.21
C GLU A 330 5.34 15.10 28.43
N SER A 331 4.31 14.24 28.41
CA SER A 331 3.13 14.37 27.55
C SER A 331 1.86 14.76 28.33
N GLU A 332 0.95 15.48 27.67
CA GLU A 332 -0.41 15.77 28.16
C GLU A 332 -1.49 14.74 27.69
N GLY A 333 -1.11 13.51 27.30
CA GLY A 333 -2.00 12.40 26.95
C GLY A 333 -1.53 11.03 27.48
N THR A 334 -2.27 9.93 27.24
CA THR A 334 -1.96 8.64 27.90
C THR A 334 -0.87 7.80 27.24
N TYR A 335 -0.70 7.91 25.92
CA TYR A 335 0.34 7.18 25.18
C TYR A 335 1.46 8.09 24.64
N GLY A 336 1.54 9.33 25.15
CA GLY A 336 2.58 10.36 24.95
C GLY A 336 3.29 10.47 23.60
N GLY A 337 4.35 11.29 23.51
CA GLY A 337 5.14 11.47 22.28
C GLY A 337 6.60 11.83 22.52
N GLY A 338 7.51 11.33 21.66
CA GLY A 338 8.93 11.73 21.61
C GLY A 338 9.61 11.34 20.29
N GLY A 339 10.18 12.33 19.58
CA GLY A 339 10.83 12.21 18.28
C GLY A 339 12.34 11.91 18.28
N GLY A 340 12.70 10.63 18.41
CA GLY A 340 14.04 10.11 18.05
C GLY A 340 14.01 9.38 16.71
N PHE A 341 14.95 9.68 15.81
CA PHE A 341 14.77 9.41 14.38
C PHE A 341 15.63 8.26 13.81
N LEU A 342 14.98 7.15 13.48
CA LEU A 342 15.21 6.36 12.26
C LEU A 342 13.91 6.47 11.46
N ALA A 343 13.96 6.63 10.14
CA ALA A 343 12.74 6.62 9.31
C ALA A 343 12.01 5.29 9.56
N PRO A 344 10.86 5.29 10.26
CA PRO A 344 10.22 4.05 10.67
C PRO A 344 9.58 3.35 9.47
N ILE A 345 9.42 4.07 8.36
CA ILE A 345 8.97 3.53 7.08
C ILE A 345 9.92 4.00 5.99
N THR A 346 10.35 3.05 5.18
CA THR A 346 10.98 3.29 3.87
C THR A 346 10.18 2.56 2.80
N HIS A 347 10.44 2.84 1.54
CA HIS A 347 9.82 2.14 0.43
C HIS A 347 10.89 1.48 -0.41
N ARG A 348 10.61 0.29 -0.92
CA ARG A 348 11.56 -0.52 -1.68
C ARG A 348 10.94 -1.08 -2.94
N LEU A 349 11.77 -1.32 -3.93
CA LEU A 349 11.49 -2.18 -5.07
C LEU A 349 12.18 -3.53 -4.83
N ALA A 350 11.40 -4.61 -4.78
CA ALA A 350 11.95 -5.96 -4.85
C ALA A 350 12.11 -6.39 -6.31
N MET A 351 13.22 -7.05 -6.62
CA MET A 351 13.49 -7.76 -7.86
C MET A 351 13.69 -9.24 -7.54
N ILE A 352 13.02 -10.11 -8.31
CA ILE A 352 12.88 -11.53 -8.02
C ILE A 352 13.22 -12.31 -9.30
N ASP A 353 14.39 -12.93 -9.30
CA ASP A 353 14.88 -13.77 -10.39
C ASP A 353 14.70 -15.23 -9.97
N GLY A 354 13.86 -15.97 -10.68
CA GLY A 354 13.42 -17.30 -10.29
C GLY A 354 13.45 -18.29 -11.43
N GLU A 355 14.63 -18.85 -11.74
CA GLU A 355 14.71 -20.15 -12.44
C GLU A 355 14.11 -21.28 -11.56
N ASP A 356 14.02 -21.07 -10.23
CA ASP A 356 13.47 -21.99 -9.24
C ASP A 356 12.45 -21.27 -8.34
N ALA A 357 11.18 -21.71 -8.39
CA ALA A 357 10.08 -21.15 -7.61
C ALA A 357 10.25 -21.30 -6.08
N PHE A 358 11.17 -22.15 -5.61
CA PHE A 358 11.38 -22.44 -4.18
C PHE A 358 12.60 -21.74 -3.58
N ALA A 359 13.50 -21.18 -4.40
CA ALA A 359 14.69 -20.47 -3.92
C ALA A 359 15.08 -19.30 -4.86
N PRO A 360 14.18 -18.33 -5.11
CA PRO A 360 14.49 -17.23 -6.00
C PRO A 360 15.62 -16.35 -5.46
N ARG A 361 16.39 -15.76 -6.37
CA ARG A 361 17.35 -14.72 -6.04
C ARG A 361 16.59 -13.41 -5.84
N LEU A 362 16.94 -12.70 -4.77
CA LEU A 362 16.33 -11.43 -4.40
C LEU A 362 17.35 -10.30 -4.45
N ALA A 363 16.92 -9.15 -4.93
CA ALA A 363 17.65 -7.89 -4.79
C ALA A 363 16.65 -6.77 -4.47
N PHE A 364 17.11 -5.79 -3.71
CA PHE A 364 16.27 -4.66 -3.32
C PHE A 364 16.88 -3.32 -3.75
N ALA A 365 16.03 -2.36 -4.05
CA ALA A 365 16.39 -0.95 -4.15
C ALA A 365 15.48 -0.13 -3.22
N ASP A 366 16.04 0.77 -2.42
CA ASP A 366 15.25 1.81 -1.76
C ASP A 366 14.77 2.82 -2.83
N ILE A 367 13.50 3.23 -2.76
CA ILE A 367 12.86 4.14 -3.71
C ILE A 367 12.26 5.35 -2.98
N GLY A 368 12.43 6.55 -3.56
CA GLY A 368 12.01 7.84 -3.00
C GLY A 368 10.57 8.24 -3.30
N VAL A 369 9.67 7.26 -3.35
CA VAL A 369 8.22 7.45 -3.47
C VAL A 369 7.53 6.96 -2.20
N HIS A 370 6.41 7.58 -1.82
CA HIS A 370 5.66 7.20 -0.63
C HIS A 370 4.42 6.38 -1.01
N GLN A 371 4.21 5.23 -0.35
CA GLN A 371 3.13 4.28 -0.65
C GLN A 371 3.07 3.91 -2.14
N PRO A 372 4.07 3.18 -2.67
CA PRO A 372 4.10 2.84 -4.09
C PRO A 372 2.89 1.95 -4.43
N ARG A 373 1.98 2.46 -5.25
CA ARG A 373 0.67 1.84 -5.48
C ARG A 373 0.46 1.38 -6.92
N ALA A 374 1.15 2.00 -7.87
CA ALA A 374 1.04 1.68 -9.28
C ALA A 374 2.42 1.62 -9.94
N MET A 375 2.52 0.84 -11.01
CA MET A 375 3.70 0.78 -11.85
C MET A 375 3.35 0.46 -13.29
N ALA A 376 4.26 0.77 -14.22
CA ALA A 376 4.17 0.36 -15.61
C ALA A 376 5.58 0.14 -16.18
N TYR A 377 5.77 -0.90 -16.99
CA TYR A 377 7.04 -1.18 -17.65
C TYR A 377 6.97 -0.82 -19.13
N ASP A 378 7.86 0.06 -19.58
CA ASP A 378 8.12 0.29 -21.00
C ASP A 378 9.27 -0.63 -21.45
N GLY A 379 8.91 -1.72 -22.14
CA GLY A 379 9.88 -2.66 -22.71
C GLY A 379 10.71 -2.09 -23.87
N ALA A 380 10.25 -1.03 -24.54
CA ALA A 380 11.00 -0.39 -25.63
C ALA A 380 12.12 0.50 -25.09
N ALA A 381 11.85 1.27 -24.04
CA ALA A 381 12.84 2.07 -23.33
C ALA A 381 13.61 1.30 -22.25
N ASP A 382 13.19 0.08 -21.93
CA ASP A 382 13.66 -0.71 -20.79
C ASP A 382 13.59 0.09 -19.47
N THR A 383 12.42 0.68 -19.21
CA THR A 383 12.19 1.59 -18.08
C THR A 383 10.97 1.18 -17.27
N LEU A 384 11.13 1.03 -15.96
CA LEU A 384 10.04 0.82 -15.01
C LEU A 384 9.64 2.16 -14.38
N TYR A 385 8.36 2.50 -14.48
CA TYR A 385 7.76 3.63 -13.79
C TYR A 385 7.07 3.15 -12.52
N VAL A 386 7.26 3.85 -11.40
CA VAL A 386 6.59 3.56 -10.12
C VAL A 386 5.99 4.85 -9.58
N ALA A 387 4.71 4.82 -9.21
CA ALA A 387 4.00 5.96 -8.65
C ALA A 387 3.82 5.85 -7.13
N GLY A 388 4.16 6.92 -6.42
CA GLY A 388 3.89 7.12 -5.00
C GLY A 388 2.53 7.72 -4.77
N TYR A 389 1.61 6.93 -4.23
CA TYR A 389 0.26 7.38 -3.91
C TYR A 389 0.28 8.42 -2.79
N GLY A 390 1.22 8.35 -1.86
CA GLY A 390 1.28 9.21 -0.68
C GLY A 390 1.92 10.59 -0.92
N ASP A 391 2.76 10.73 -1.95
CA ASP A 391 3.57 11.94 -2.18
C ASP A 391 3.44 12.55 -3.59
N ASP A 392 2.50 12.04 -4.41
CA ASP A 392 2.22 12.53 -5.76
C ASP A 392 3.47 12.56 -6.65
N LYS A 393 4.30 11.52 -6.56
CA LYS A 393 5.50 11.37 -7.39
C LYS A 393 5.43 10.18 -8.32
N VAL A 394 6.09 10.30 -9.46
CA VAL A 394 6.44 9.19 -10.35
C VAL A 394 7.96 9.11 -10.46
N LEU A 395 8.49 7.91 -10.36
CA LEU A 395 9.90 7.59 -10.46
C LEU A 395 10.14 6.69 -11.68
N ALA A 396 11.11 7.04 -12.53
CA ALA A 396 11.51 6.23 -13.68
C ALA A 396 12.87 5.56 -13.42
N ILE A 397 12.89 4.24 -13.46
CA ILE A 397 14.09 3.41 -13.26
C ILE A 397 14.45 2.84 -14.62
N ALA A 398 15.61 3.24 -15.16
CA ALA A 398 16.06 2.79 -16.47
C ALA A 398 16.95 1.54 -16.39
N GLU A 399 17.05 0.86 -17.53
CA GLU A 399 17.84 -0.34 -17.74
C GLU A 399 17.45 -1.49 -16.79
N VAL A 400 16.17 -1.60 -16.45
CA VAL A 400 15.66 -2.50 -15.40
C VAL A 400 15.81 -3.99 -15.73
N SER A 401 15.89 -4.36 -17.00
CA SER A 401 16.25 -5.72 -17.40
C SER A 401 17.75 -6.05 -17.19
N ARG A 402 18.57 -5.03 -16.94
CA ARG A 402 20.04 -5.13 -16.86
C ARG A 402 20.51 -5.09 -15.41
N GLY A 403 21.77 -5.48 -15.19
CA GLY A 403 22.42 -5.35 -13.88
C GLY A 403 22.87 -3.92 -13.54
N THR A 404 22.53 -2.93 -14.37
CA THR A 404 22.97 -1.53 -14.30
C THR A 404 21.82 -0.56 -14.03
N ILE A 405 20.80 -1.01 -13.29
CA ILE A 405 19.62 -0.21 -13.01
C ILE A 405 19.97 1.10 -12.29
N HIS A 406 19.30 2.18 -12.68
CA HIS A 406 19.50 3.49 -12.09
C HIS A 406 18.27 4.38 -12.24
N LEU A 407 18.18 5.40 -11.37
CA LEU A 407 17.17 6.44 -11.49
C LEU A 407 17.42 7.27 -12.75
N ALA A 408 16.45 7.28 -13.66
CA ALA A 408 16.49 8.11 -14.86
C ALA A 408 15.99 9.53 -14.59
N TRP A 409 14.83 9.62 -13.93
CA TRP A 409 14.20 10.88 -13.55
C TRP A 409 13.11 10.65 -12.50
N THR A 410 12.69 11.75 -11.87
CA THR A 410 11.48 11.81 -11.05
C THR A 410 10.59 12.94 -11.56
N SER A 411 9.29 12.89 -11.23
CA SER A 411 8.37 13.98 -11.55
C SER A 411 7.23 14.02 -10.53
N PHE A 412 6.82 15.23 -10.15
CA PHE A 412 5.61 15.44 -9.36
C PHE A 412 4.39 15.50 -10.27
N VAL A 413 3.33 14.80 -9.89
CA VAL A 413 2.09 14.67 -10.66
C VAL A 413 0.92 15.45 -10.04
N ASN A 414 1.17 16.36 -9.11
CA ASN A 414 0.14 17.20 -8.46
C ASN A 414 -0.20 18.49 -9.23
N THR A 415 -0.07 18.50 -10.56
CA THR A 415 -0.22 19.72 -11.39
C THR A 415 -1.66 20.28 -11.45
N ALA A 416 -2.66 19.45 -11.15
CA ALA A 416 -4.08 19.84 -11.10
C ALA A 416 -4.66 19.69 -9.68
N GLY A 417 -3.82 19.89 -8.67
CA GLY A 417 -4.11 19.56 -7.27
C GLY A 417 -3.58 18.17 -6.89
N SER A 418 -3.94 17.72 -5.70
CA SER A 418 -3.58 16.40 -5.18
C SER A 418 -3.98 15.28 -6.13
N CYS A 419 -3.02 14.48 -6.59
CA CYS A 419 -3.25 13.46 -7.60
C CYS A 419 -3.70 12.14 -6.97
N GLY A 420 -2.95 11.60 -6.01
CA GLY A 420 -3.10 10.22 -5.55
C GLY A 420 -2.94 9.24 -6.72
N PRO A 421 -1.75 9.16 -7.35
CA PRO A 421 -1.58 8.34 -8.54
C PRO A 421 -1.74 6.86 -8.21
N ASP A 422 -2.73 6.21 -8.81
CA ASP A 422 -3.08 4.81 -8.52
C ASP A 422 -3.13 3.91 -9.78
N GLY A 423 -2.80 4.47 -10.93
CA GLY A 423 -2.65 3.74 -12.19
C GLY A 423 -1.62 4.39 -13.11
N LEU A 424 -0.84 3.54 -13.77
CA LEU A 424 0.13 3.93 -14.79
C LEU A 424 -0.07 3.10 -16.05
N ALA A 425 0.10 3.70 -17.23
CA ALA A 425 0.13 3.01 -18.51
C ALA A 425 1.07 3.70 -19.50
N VAL A 426 1.77 2.91 -20.32
CA VAL A 426 2.67 3.41 -21.36
C VAL A 426 1.92 3.55 -22.68
N ASP A 427 2.05 4.72 -23.32
CA ASP A 427 1.47 5.07 -24.62
C ASP A 427 2.57 5.56 -25.56
N GLY A 428 3.33 4.61 -26.13
CA GLY A 428 4.49 4.94 -26.95
C GLY A 428 5.54 5.73 -26.17
N GLY A 429 5.74 7.00 -26.53
CA GLY A 429 6.66 7.91 -25.84
C GLY A 429 6.06 8.62 -24.62
N ASP A 430 4.79 8.42 -24.33
CA ASP A 430 4.10 9.04 -23.19
C ASP A 430 3.86 8.04 -22.06
N LEU A 431 3.95 8.52 -20.82
CA LEU A 431 3.41 7.84 -19.66
C LEU A 431 2.07 8.50 -19.29
N VAL A 432 1.01 7.71 -19.24
CA VAL A 432 -0.31 8.11 -18.77
C VAL A 432 -0.43 7.77 -17.28
N VAL A 433 -0.81 8.75 -16.47
CA VAL A 433 -1.01 8.62 -15.02
C VAL A 433 -2.47 8.89 -14.69
N HIS A 434 -3.10 7.96 -13.99
CA HIS A 434 -4.44 8.17 -13.42
C HIS A 434 -4.32 8.71 -12.00
N CYS A 435 -4.99 9.83 -11.74
CA CYS A 435 -5.07 10.46 -10.42
C CYS A 435 -6.43 10.18 -9.78
N GLU A 436 -6.45 9.43 -8.69
CA GLU A 436 -7.69 9.09 -7.96
C GLU A 436 -8.36 10.33 -7.35
N LEU A 437 -7.57 11.27 -6.80
CA LEU A 437 -8.12 12.40 -6.04
C LEU A 437 -8.53 13.59 -6.89
N SER A 438 -7.89 13.79 -8.05
CA SER A 438 -8.29 14.81 -9.02
C SER A 438 -9.15 14.24 -10.17
N ARG A 439 -9.29 12.91 -10.25
CA ARG A 439 -10.10 12.16 -11.23
C ARG A 439 -9.80 12.55 -12.68
N ASN A 440 -8.54 12.84 -12.96
CA ASN A 440 -8.06 13.19 -14.29
C ASN A 440 -6.89 12.31 -14.72
N LEU A 441 -6.55 12.42 -16.01
CA LEU A 441 -5.37 11.80 -16.58
C LEU A 441 -4.27 12.85 -16.74
N LEU A 442 -3.06 12.49 -16.36
CA LEU A 442 -1.85 13.25 -16.69
C LEU A 442 -1.06 12.51 -17.76
N ARG A 443 -0.37 13.27 -18.60
CA ARG A 443 0.59 12.74 -19.57
C ARG A 443 1.98 13.29 -19.31
N ILE A 444 2.98 12.42 -19.34
CA ILE A 444 4.39 12.77 -19.23
C ILE A 444 5.08 12.30 -20.52
N ASP A 445 5.60 13.25 -21.31
CA ASP A 445 6.42 12.92 -22.49
C ASP A 445 7.78 12.42 -22.01
N THR A 446 7.98 11.11 -22.08
CA THR A 446 9.19 10.43 -21.58
C THR A 446 10.40 10.64 -22.49
N THR A 447 10.20 11.22 -23.68
CA THR A 447 11.27 11.53 -24.64
C THR A 447 11.86 12.93 -24.44
N LYS A 448 11.13 13.83 -23.76
CA LYS A 448 11.53 15.21 -23.48
C LYS A 448 11.90 15.42 -22.02
N VAL A 449 12.89 14.67 -21.55
CA VAL A 449 13.42 14.82 -20.19
C VAL A 449 14.55 15.87 -20.20
N ASP A 450 14.18 17.16 -20.12
CA ASP A 450 15.16 18.25 -20.03
C ASP A 450 15.80 18.27 -18.63
N SER A 451 17.09 17.94 -18.53
CA SER A 451 17.93 18.04 -17.32
C SER A 451 17.42 17.37 -16.02
N GLY A 452 16.43 16.47 -16.10
CA GLY A 452 16.09 15.51 -15.04
C GLY A 452 14.64 15.45 -14.56
N PHE A 453 13.75 16.35 -15.01
CA PHE A 453 12.35 16.37 -14.56
C PHE A 453 11.39 16.63 -15.73
N PRO A 454 10.68 15.62 -16.24
CA PRO A 454 9.67 15.84 -17.25
C PRO A 454 8.44 16.52 -16.62
N THR A 455 7.83 17.47 -17.34
CA THR A 455 6.65 18.21 -16.86
C THR A 455 5.37 17.50 -17.27
N PRO A 456 4.50 17.08 -16.33
CA PRO A 456 3.21 16.48 -16.68
C PRO A 456 2.25 17.51 -17.26
N THR A 457 1.39 17.06 -18.17
CA THR A 457 0.25 17.84 -18.69
C THR A 457 -1.05 17.22 -18.19
N ALA A 458 -1.88 18.02 -17.53
CA ALA A 458 -3.18 17.60 -17.00
C ALA A 458 -4.28 17.67 -18.07
N GLY A 459 -5.03 16.57 -18.18
CA GLY A 459 -6.32 16.52 -18.83
C GLY A 459 -7.47 17.00 -17.92
N PRO A 460 -8.69 17.08 -18.46
CA PRO A 460 -9.89 17.41 -17.68
C PRO A 460 -10.25 16.30 -16.68
N GLU A 461 -11.08 16.64 -15.70
CA GLU A 461 -11.72 15.66 -14.81
C GLU A 461 -12.67 14.74 -15.62
N LEU A 462 -12.56 13.44 -15.41
CA LEU A 462 -13.26 12.39 -16.16
C LEU A 462 -14.52 11.87 -15.46
N ALA A 463 -14.59 12.00 -14.14
CA ALA A 463 -15.71 11.53 -13.34
C ALA A 463 -15.95 12.45 -12.15
N ALA A 464 -17.20 12.56 -11.71
CA ALA A 464 -17.55 13.26 -10.49
C ALA A 464 -17.33 12.36 -9.27
N SER A 465 -16.72 12.92 -8.24
CA SER A 465 -16.57 12.28 -6.92
C SER A 465 -17.93 12.01 -6.27
N ILE A 466 -18.08 10.85 -5.63
CA ILE A 466 -19.22 10.56 -4.74
C ILE A 466 -18.94 11.02 -3.31
N ARG A 467 -17.67 11.23 -2.95
CA ARG A 467 -17.27 11.81 -1.66
C ARG A 467 -17.81 13.23 -1.53
N THR A 468 -18.25 13.58 -0.32
CA THR A 468 -18.50 14.97 0.04
C THR A 468 -17.20 15.78 -0.03
N PRO A 469 -17.28 17.13 -0.15
CA PRO A 469 -16.06 17.95 -0.15
C PRO A 469 -15.18 17.78 1.10
N ALA A 470 -15.78 17.49 2.26
CA ALA A 470 -15.04 17.23 3.50
C ALA A 470 -14.32 15.88 3.44
N GLU A 471 -15.00 14.82 3.00
CA GLU A 471 -14.40 13.50 2.79
C GLU A 471 -13.26 13.54 1.76
N ALA A 472 -13.41 14.31 0.67
CA ALA A 472 -12.35 14.44 -0.35
C ALA A 472 -11.08 15.12 0.22
N ARG A 473 -11.23 16.18 1.03
CA ARG A 473 -10.10 16.82 1.72
C ARG A 473 -9.50 15.90 2.79
N GLY A 474 -10.33 15.15 3.50
CA GLY A 474 -9.91 14.15 4.48
C GLY A 474 -9.13 12.99 3.85
N ALA A 475 -9.56 12.49 2.68
CA ALA A 475 -8.87 11.44 1.92
C ALA A 475 -7.45 11.85 1.55
N ASP A 476 -7.29 13.10 1.11
CA ASP A 476 -6.01 13.68 0.79
C ASP A 476 -5.09 13.81 2.02
N LEU A 477 -5.61 14.32 3.14
CA LEU A 477 -4.87 14.36 4.41
C LEU A 477 -4.46 12.96 4.89
N PHE A 478 -5.34 11.96 4.76
CA PHE A 478 -5.12 10.60 5.25
C PHE A 478 -3.94 9.89 4.54
N ARG A 479 -3.78 10.11 3.23
CA ARG A 479 -2.72 9.48 2.45
C ARG A 479 -1.36 10.20 2.52
N ARG A 480 -1.37 11.51 2.78
CA ARG A 480 -0.23 12.40 2.55
C ARG A 480 1.00 12.00 3.35
N GLY A 481 1.95 11.39 2.67
CA GLY A 481 3.33 11.26 3.11
C GLY A 481 4.06 12.58 2.96
N MET A 482 5.25 12.66 3.56
CA MET A 482 6.11 13.86 3.60
C MET A 482 5.44 15.11 4.22
N ASP A 483 4.30 14.96 4.92
CA ASP A 483 3.64 16.06 5.64
C ASP A 483 4.13 16.12 7.10
N HIS A 484 4.99 17.09 7.40
CA HIS A 484 5.51 17.34 8.75
C HIS A 484 4.43 17.69 9.78
N ARG A 485 3.25 18.09 9.33
CA ARG A 485 2.10 18.32 10.22
C ARG A 485 1.52 17.00 10.71
N MET A 486 1.62 15.93 9.91
CA MET A 486 1.10 14.60 10.19
C MET A 486 2.07 13.77 11.06
N SER A 487 3.37 13.83 10.77
CA SER A 487 4.39 13.08 11.51
C SER A 487 5.76 13.77 11.51
N GLY A 488 6.59 13.44 12.48
CA GLY A 488 7.96 13.92 12.58
C GLY A 488 8.76 13.54 11.33
N GLY A 489 9.28 14.52 10.62
CA GLY A 489 10.00 14.29 9.36
C GLY A 489 9.11 13.89 8.16
N GLY A 490 7.79 13.75 8.35
CA GLY A 490 6.83 13.42 7.28
C GLY A 490 6.84 11.95 6.82
N PHE A 491 7.59 11.05 7.47
CA PHE A 491 7.75 9.67 6.99
C PHE A 491 6.49 8.80 7.11
N LEU A 492 5.55 9.17 7.98
CA LEU A 492 4.30 8.46 8.22
C LEU A 492 3.10 9.28 7.75
N ALA A 493 2.20 8.61 7.04
CA ALA A 493 0.84 9.05 6.81
C ALA A 493 -0.14 8.08 7.51
N CYS A 494 -1.41 8.45 7.65
CA CYS A 494 -2.41 7.53 8.19
C CYS A 494 -2.49 6.25 7.35
N ALA A 495 -2.47 6.37 6.02
CA ALA A 495 -2.49 5.24 5.08
C ALA A 495 -1.24 4.34 5.12
N SER A 496 -0.15 4.75 5.78
CA SER A 496 1.02 3.89 5.93
C SER A 496 0.76 2.72 6.88
N CYS A 497 0.03 2.97 7.97
CA CYS A 497 -0.43 1.94 8.91
C CYS A 497 -1.83 1.45 8.56
N HIS A 498 -2.68 2.32 8.00
CA HIS A 498 -4.06 2.02 7.67
C HIS A 498 -4.34 2.12 6.16
N PRO A 499 -3.64 1.35 5.32
CA PRO A 499 -3.84 1.39 3.87
C PRO A 499 -5.30 1.06 3.53
N GLU A 500 -5.97 1.88 2.71
CA GLU A 500 -7.41 1.75 2.41
C GLU A 500 -8.33 1.77 3.66
N GLY A 501 -7.89 2.31 4.79
CA GLY A 501 -8.61 2.23 6.06
C GLY A 501 -8.49 0.86 6.76
N ARG A 502 -7.69 -0.06 6.20
CA ARG A 502 -7.42 -1.39 6.76
C ARG A 502 -6.34 -1.32 7.85
N THR A 503 -5.61 -2.40 8.05
CA THR A 503 -4.46 -2.48 8.95
C THR A 503 -3.24 -2.96 8.16
N ASP A 504 -2.03 -2.55 8.56
CA ASP A 504 -0.76 -3.04 8.03
C ASP A 504 -0.40 -4.45 8.56
N GLY A 505 -1.20 -5.00 9.47
CA GLY A 505 -0.95 -6.30 10.09
C GLY A 505 0.29 -6.31 10.98
N LEU A 506 0.67 -5.15 11.54
CA LEU A 506 1.81 -5.00 12.43
C LEU A 506 1.42 -4.55 13.84
N SER A 507 2.34 -4.83 14.78
CA SER A 507 2.37 -4.19 16.08
C SER A 507 3.55 -3.23 16.14
N TRP A 508 3.26 -2.00 16.54
CA TRP A 508 4.22 -0.92 16.65
C TRP A 508 4.70 -0.76 18.09
N ARG A 509 6.01 -0.65 18.29
CA ARG A 509 6.57 -0.25 19.57
C ARG A 509 6.64 1.26 19.64
N ILE A 510 5.67 1.81 20.37
CA ILE A 510 5.51 3.24 20.56
C ILE A 510 5.52 3.48 22.06
N GLU A 511 6.47 4.30 22.52
CA GLU A 511 6.59 4.72 23.93
C GLU A 511 6.74 3.58 24.95
N GLY A 512 7.38 2.48 24.55
CA GLY A 512 7.55 1.31 25.43
C GLY A 512 6.33 0.38 25.49
N HIS A 513 5.26 0.70 24.77
CA HIS A 513 4.12 -0.18 24.56
C HIS A 513 4.20 -0.83 23.18
N ASN A 514 3.83 -2.10 23.10
CA ASN A 514 3.53 -2.77 21.83
C ASN A 514 2.05 -2.57 21.54
N LEU A 515 1.72 -1.93 20.42
CA LEU A 515 0.36 -1.60 20.03
C LEU A 515 0.10 -2.08 18.61
N GLN A 516 -0.87 -2.97 18.46
CA GLN A 516 -1.40 -3.43 17.19
C GLN A 516 -2.13 -2.29 16.48
N THR A 517 -1.96 -2.21 15.15
CA THR A 517 -2.65 -1.25 14.29
C THR A 517 -4.12 -1.65 14.10
N PRO A 518 -5.10 -0.94 14.71
CA PRO A 518 -6.50 -1.35 14.62
C PRO A 518 -7.07 -1.16 13.22
N LEU A 519 -8.06 -1.97 12.85
CA LEU A 519 -8.87 -1.74 11.64
C LEU A 519 -9.72 -0.47 11.82
N LEU A 520 -9.75 0.44 10.83
CA LEU A 520 -10.58 1.66 10.88
C LEU A 520 -11.90 1.48 10.14
N ALA A 521 -11.84 0.91 8.94
CA ALA A 521 -12.95 0.82 8.00
C ALA A 521 -14.18 0.17 8.65
N GLY A 522 -15.28 0.91 8.72
CA GLY A 522 -16.55 0.45 9.28
C GLY A 522 -16.61 0.27 10.81
N ARG A 523 -15.56 0.64 11.56
CA ARG A 523 -15.49 0.50 13.04
C ARG A 523 -15.57 1.81 13.84
N LEU A 524 -15.48 2.97 13.20
CA LEU A 524 -15.29 4.24 13.93
C LEU A 524 -16.59 4.87 14.44
N VAL A 525 -17.66 4.83 13.66
CA VAL A 525 -18.92 5.50 13.99
C VAL A 525 -19.59 4.78 15.18
N GLY A 526 -19.78 5.50 16.29
CA GLY A 526 -20.43 4.99 17.51
C GLY A 526 -19.51 4.25 18.48
N ASN A 527 -18.27 3.92 18.10
CA ASN A 527 -17.35 3.09 18.88
C ASN A 527 -16.43 3.88 19.84
N HIS A 528 -16.88 5.04 20.31
CA HIS A 528 -16.24 5.75 21.41
C HIS A 528 -16.36 5.00 22.75
N PRO A 529 -15.39 5.12 23.67
CA PRO A 529 -14.14 5.87 23.54
C PRO A 529 -13.12 5.18 22.61
N PHE A 530 -12.08 5.90 22.20
CA PHE A 530 -11.05 5.43 21.28
C PHE A 530 -9.73 5.14 21.97
N LYS A 531 -8.85 4.46 21.22
CA LYS A 531 -7.58 3.84 21.62
C LYS A 531 -7.76 2.55 22.40
N TRP A 532 -6.71 1.74 22.42
CA TRP A 532 -6.68 0.49 23.18
C TRP A 532 -6.94 0.68 24.66
N ASP A 533 -6.61 1.82 25.26
CA ASP A 533 -6.95 2.12 26.65
C ASP A 533 -8.29 2.84 26.81
N GLY A 534 -9.06 3.14 25.74
CA GLY A 534 -10.36 3.79 25.82
C GLY A 534 -10.35 5.17 26.49
N LYS A 535 -9.25 5.93 26.40
CA LYS A 535 -9.15 7.24 27.06
C LYS A 535 -9.50 8.42 26.16
N ASP A 536 -9.55 8.23 24.85
CA ASP A 536 -9.89 9.31 23.94
C ASP A 536 -11.39 9.38 23.72
N LYS A 537 -12.02 10.44 24.25
CA LYS A 537 -13.49 10.59 24.29
C LYS A 537 -14.17 10.65 22.91
N ASP A 538 -13.45 11.08 21.88
CA ASP A 538 -13.96 11.23 20.51
C ASP A 538 -12.82 11.10 19.47
N LEU A 539 -13.20 10.99 18.20
CA LEU A 539 -12.26 10.72 17.12
C LEU A 539 -11.31 11.89 16.87
N THR A 540 -11.77 13.15 16.91
CA THR A 540 -10.86 14.30 16.77
C THR A 540 -9.79 14.35 17.86
N THR A 541 -10.13 14.01 19.11
CA THR A 541 -9.17 13.88 20.20
C THR A 541 -8.17 12.77 19.88
N SER A 542 -8.66 11.60 19.44
CA SER A 542 -7.83 10.46 19.05
C SER A 542 -6.89 10.75 17.88
N LEU A 543 -7.34 11.47 16.86
CA LEU A 543 -6.51 11.90 15.73
C LEU A 543 -5.43 12.88 16.19
N THR A 544 -5.80 13.88 17.01
CA THR A 544 -4.87 14.88 17.57
C THR A 544 -3.76 14.20 18.38
N HIS A 545 -4.12 13.31 19.30
CA HIS A 545 -3.15 12.55 20.09
C HIS A 545 -2.27 11.65 19.22
N THR A 546 -2.81 11.04 18.17
CA THR A 546 -2.01 10.24 17.22
C THR A 546 -0.97 11.09 16.53
N ILE A 547 -1.36 12.22 15.94
CA ILE A 547 -0.47 13.11 15.21
C ILE A 547 0.65 13.61 16.12
N SER A 548 0.30 14.03 17.35
CA SER A 548 1.27 14.44 18.36
C SER A 548 2.25 13.31 18.72
N ARG A 549 1.74 12.09 18.93
CA ARG A 549 2.56 10.90 19.21
C ARG A 549 3.50 10.54 18.06
N LEU A 550 3.08 10.76 16.82
CA LEU A 550 3.92 10.58 15.63
C LEU A 550 4.93 11.72 15.43
N GLY A 551 4.96 12.73 16.30
CA GLY A 551 5.86 13.88 16.23
C GLY A 551 5.43 14.94 15.19
N GLY A 552 4.19 14.90 14.72
CA GLY A 552 3.64 15.86 13.79
C GLY A 552 3.35 17.21 14.44
N ALA A 553 3.44 18.29 13.66
CA ALA A 553 3.15 19.66 14.14
C ALA A 553 1.66 19.92 14.43
N GLY A 554 0.75 19.02 14.01
CA GLY A 554 -0.69 19.14 14.23
C GLY A 554 -1.45 19.71 13.04
N LEU A 555 -2.74 19.39 12.98
CA LEU A 555 -3.70 19.87 11.98
C LEU A 555 -4.65 20.91 12.58
N GLN A 556 -5.21 21.78 11.74
CA GLN A 556 -6.24 22.72 12.18
C GLN A 556 -7.56 22.01 12.49
N PRO A 557 -8.44 22.58 13.33
CA PRO A 557 -9.72 21.94 13.69
C PRO A 557 -10.60 21.58 12.48
N GLY A 558 -10.61 22.40 11.43
CA GLY A 558 -11.34 22.10 10.18
C GLY A 558 -10.75 20.90 9.42
N GLU A 559 -9.42 20.79 9.38
CA GLU A 559 -8.72 19.66 8.76
C GLU A 559 -8.93 18.35 9.54
N LEU A 560 -8.97 18.43 10.88
CA LEU A 560 -9.33 17.28 11.73
C LEU A 560 -10.76 16.82 11.49
N ALA A 561 -11.70 17.76 11.27
CA ALA A 561 -13.08 17.44 10.93
C ALA A 561 -13.18 16.79 9.54
N ASP A 562 -12.42 17.28 8.55
CA ASP A 562 -12.35 16.66 7.22
C ASP A 562 -11.77 15.24 7.29
N LEU A 563 -10.68 15.04 8.04
CA LEU A 563 -10.07 13.73 8.26
C LEU A 563 -11.02 12.77 8.98
N GLN A 564 -11.76 13.25 9.99
CA GLN A 564 -12.82 12.49 10.64
C GLN A 564 -13.90 12.08 9.65
N ALA A 565 -14.42 13.02 8.83
CA ALA A 565 -15.46 12.73 7.85
C ALA A 565 -15.05 11.62 6.88
N TYR A 566 -13.81 11.68 6.39
CA TYR A 566 -13.26 10.62 5.54
C TYR A 566 -13.18 9.27 6.27
N CYS A 567 -12.58 9.24 7.46
CA CYS A 567 -12.45 8.02 8.27
C CYS A 567 -13.81 7.37 8.59
N GLU A 568 -14.83 8.17 8.90
CA GLU A 568 -16.20 7.70 9.20
C GLU A 568 -16.96 7.24 7.95
N SER A 569 -16.58 7.71 6.75
CA SER A 569 -17.19 7.31 5.48
C SER A 569 -16.75 5.94 4.96
N MET A 570 -15.65 5.38 5.49
CA MET A 570 -15.06 4.14 4.99
C MET A 570 -16.00 2.94 5.19
N PRO A 571 -16.35 2.21 4.11
CA PRO A 571 -17.25 1.06 4.22
C PRO A 571 -16.61 -0.10 4.95
N ARG A 572 -17.42 -0.95 5.57
CA ARG A 572 -16.98 -2.21 6.17
C ARG A 572 -16.29 -3.10 5.11
N PRO A 573 -15.19 -3.79 5.45
CA PRO A 573 -14.68 -4.89 4.64
C PRO A 573 -15.74 -5.99 4.47
N GLU A 574 -15.77 -6.66 3.32
CA GLU A 574 -16.61 -7.84 3.10
C GLU A 574 -16.10 -8.99 3.98
N ALA A 575 -16.97 -9.67 4.72
CA ALA A 575 -16.58 -10.85 5.50
C ALA A 575 -16.40 -12.06 4.57
N PRO A 576 -15.40 -12.94 4.79
CA PRO A 576 -15.20 -14.15 4.01
C PRO A 576 -16.48 -14.97 3.80
N LYS A 577 -16.59 -15.63 2.64
CA LYS A 577 -17.75 -16.46 2.36
C LYS A 577 -17.80 -17.68 3.28
N VAL A 578 -18.88 -17.79 4.04
CA VAL A 578 -19.11 -18.94 4.91
C VAL A 578 -19.60 -20.15 4.10
N ALA A 579 -18.81 -21.22 4.09
CA ALA A 579 -19.14 -22.46 3.37
C ALA A 579 -20.05 -23.41 4.18
N ASP A 580 -19.88 -23.48 5.50
CA ASP A 580 -20.65 -24.33 6.40
C ASP A 580 -21.60 -23.48 7.26
N ALA A 581 -22.86 -23.40 6.82
CA ALA A 581 -23.91 -22.66 7.52
C ALA A 581 -24.27 -23.29 8.88
N ASP A 582 -24.08 -24.60 9.06
CA ASP A 582 -24.35 -25.26 10.33
C ASP A 582 -23.22 -24.95 11.32
N ALA A 583 -21.96 -24.92 10.88
CA ALA A 583 -20.83 -24.46 11.70
C ALA A 583 -21.01 -23.02 12.15
N LEU A 584 -21.45 -22.12 11.25
CA LEU A 584 -21.78 -20.75 11.59
C LEU A 584 -22.85 -20.66 12.68
N ALA A 585 -23.94 -21.42 12.54
CA ALA A 585 -25.02 -21.44 13.52
C ALA A 585 -24.56 -21.98 14.89
N ARG A 586 -23.73 -23.04 14.91
CA ARG A 586 -23.14 -23.57 16.15
C ARG A 586 -22.16 -22.58 16.79
N GLY A 587 -21.30 -21.95 15.99
CA GLY A 587 -20.36 -20.92 16.44
C GLY A 587 -21.06 -19.72 17.06
N ARG A 588 -22.14 -19.24 16.43
CA ARG A 588 -23.00 -18.20 16.98
C ARG A 588 -23.62 -18.60 18.31
N ALA A 589 -24.13 -19.83 18.41
CA ALA A 589 -24.69 -20.34 19.65
C ALA A 589 -23.66 -20.44 20.79
N ILE A 590 -22.41 -20.81 20.47
CA ILE A 590 -21.30 -20.80 21.44
C ILE A 590 -21.00 -19.37 21.87
N PHE A 591 -20.86 -18.43 20.92
CA PHE A 591 -20.59 -17.03 21.21
C PHE A 591 -21.63 -16.39 22.15
N GLU A 592 -22.91 -16.71 21.91
CA GLU A 592 -24.06 -16.22 22.69
C GLU A 592 -24.30 -17.00 24.00
N SER A 593 -23.52 -18.05 24.27
CA SER A 593 -23.70 -18.88 25.47
C SER A 593 -23.20 -18.19 26.74
N ASP A 594 -23.90 -18.46 27.85
CA ASP A 594 -23.46 -18.02 29.18
C ASP A 594 -22.14 -18.69 29.58
N GLU A 595 -21.90 -19.91 29.10
CA GLU A 595 -20.70 -20.68 29.38
C GLU A 595 -19.46 -20.10 28.70
N ALA A 596 -19.53 -19.65 27.45
CA ALA A 596 -18.40 -19.01 26.77
C ALA A 596 -18.26 -17.52 27.16
N ALA A 597 -19.38 -16.88 27.49
CA ALA A 597 -19.48 -15.50 27.98
C ALA A 597 -18.93 -14.41 27.03
N CYS A 598 -18.84 -14.67 25.71
CA CYS A 598 -18.33 -13.68 24.76
C CYS A 598 -19.25 -12.45 24.67
N SER A 599 -20.57 -12.67 24.65
CA SER A 599 -21.56 -11.59 24.59
C SER A 599 -21.65 -10.72 25.84
N ALA A 600 -20.95 -11.06 26.93
CA ALA A 600 -20.90 -10.23 28.12
C ALA A 600 -20.18 -8.88 27.88
N CYS A 601 -19.26 -8.84 26.91
CA CYS A 601 -18.56 -7.62 26.48
C CYS A 601 -18.78 -7.31 25.00
N HIS A 602 -19.04 -8.33 24.17
CA HIS A 602 -19.23 -8.17 22.73
C HIS A 602 -20.71 -8.30 22.33
N GLU A 603 -21.47 -7.23 22.58
CA GLU A 603 -22.90 -7.13 22.26
C GLU A 603 -23.23 -5.93 21.36
N GLY A 604 -24.49 -5.87 20.89
CA GLY A 604 -24.99 -4.77 20.06
C GLY A 604 -24.48 -4.78 18.62
N GLU A 605 -24.70 -3.68 17.91
CA GLU A 605 -24.42 -3.56 16.46
C GLU A 605 -22.92 -3.53 16.13
N LEU A 606 -22.08 -3.10 17.07
CA LEU A 606 -20.62 -3.04 16.93
C LEU A 606 -19.92 -4.21 17.61
N LEU A 607 -20.65 -5.07 18.33
CA LEU A 607 -20.09 -6.16 19.13
C LEU A 607 -19.01 -5.67 20.09
N ALA A 608 -19.32 -4.59 20.81
CA ALA A 608 -18.49 -3.97 21.83
C ALA A 608 -19.37 -3.19 22.80
N ASP A 609 -19.08 -3.30 24.08
CA ASP A 609 -19.81 -2.64 25.17
C ASP A 609 -19.38 -1.18 25.41
N GLY A 610 -18.30 -0.74 24.76
CA GLY A 610 -17.70 0.58 24.95
C GLY A 610 -17.14 0.79 26.36
N THR A 611 -16.72 -0.29 27.02
CA THR A 611 -16.14 -0.24 28.36
C THR A 611 -14.74 -0.85 28.43
N GLN A 612 -14.03 -0.56 29.53
CA GLN A 612 -12.67 -1.02 29.77
C GLN A 612 -12.64 -2.24 30.69
N HIS A 613 -11.98 -3.31 30.25
CA HIS A 613 -11.79 -4.53 31.03
C HIS A 613 -10.33 -4.74 31.41
N GLY A 614 -10.10 -5.40 32.54
CA GLY A 614 -8.75 -5.81 32.93
C GLY A 614 -8.30 -6.97 32.06
N LEU A 615 -7.16 -6.82 31.40
CA LEU A 615 -6.45 -7.92 30.73
C LEU A 615 -5.04 -7.95 31.32
N GLU A 616 -4.49 -9.12 31.66
CA GLU A 616 -3.10 -9.23 32.13
C GLU A 616 -2.13 -8.82 31.02
N THR A 617 -1.85 -7.52 30.94
CA THR A 617 -1.15 -6.88 29.81
C THR A 617 -0.32 -5.70 30.33
N ASN A 618 0.46 -5.09 29.44
CA ASN A 618 1.25 -3.90 29.72
C ASN A 618 0.42 -2.59 29.85
N ILE A 619 -0.88 -2.59 29.54
CA ILE A 619 -1.74 -1.39 29.59
C ILE A 619 -2.82 -1.44 30.70
N GLY A 620 -2.87 -2.51 31.49
CA GLY A 620 -3.68 -2.64 32.71
C GLY A 620 -5.18 -2.81 32.48
N LYS A 621 -5.79 -1.92 31.70
CA LYS A 621 -7.15 -2.06 31.18
C LYS A 621 -7.20 -1.74 29.71
N VAL A 622 -8.06 -2.46 28.98
CA VAL A 622 -8.22 -2.34 27.54
C VAL A 622 -9.69 -2.09 27.23
N ASP A 623 -9.96 -1.14 26.34
CA ASP A 623 -11.29 -0.92 25.77
C ASP A 623 -11.71 -2.11 24.92
N THR A 624 -12.96 -2.55 25.03
CA THR A 624 -13.48 -3.66 24.21
C THR A 624 -13.50 -3.24 22.73
N PRO A 625 -12.66 -3.84 21.86
CA PRO A 625 -12.69 -3.48 20.45
C PRO A 625 -13.94 -4.04 19.77
N SER A 626 -14.46 -3.31 18.78
CA SER A 626 -15.47 -3.85 17.87
C SER A 626 -14.95 -5.09 17.14
N LEU A 627 -15.81 -6.10 17.01
CA LEU A 627 -15.53 -7.33 16.25
C LEU A 627 -15.92 -7.24 14.77
N ILE A 628 -16.38 -6.09 14.27
CA ILE A 628 -16.81 -5.95 12.87
C ILE A 628 -15.63 -6.08 11.90
N GLY A 629 -15.67 -6.96 10.90
CA GLY A 629 -14.56 -7.20 9.98
C GLY A 629 -13.35 -7.86 10.65
N LEU A 630 -13.58 -8.74 11.63
CA LEU A 630 -12.50 -9.35 12.44
C LEU A 630 -11.56 -10.23 11.61
N ALA A 631 -12.07 -10.85 10.54
CA ALA A 631 -11.27 -11.61 9.58
C ALA A 631 -10.11 -10.79 8.97
N HIS A 632 -10.26 -9.47 8.90
CA HIS A 632 -9.30 -8.55 8.25
C HIS A 632 -8.38 -7.82 9.22
N SER A 633 -8.43 -8.14 10.52
CA SER A 633 -7.72 -7.37 11.55
C SER A 633 -6.62 -8.14 12.27
N ALA A 634 -6.19 -9.29 11.76
CA ALA A 634 -5.03 -10.00 12.32
C ALA A 634 -3.76 -9.13 12.25
N PRO A 635 -2.84 -9.22 13.23
CA PRO A 635 -2.95 -10.01 14.46
C PRO A 635 -3.91 -9.38 15.48
N TYR A 636 -4.33 -10.16 16.46
CA TYR A 636 -5.30 -9.81 17.49
C TYR A 636 -4.68 -9.47 18.85
N TYR A 637 -5.52 -8.91 19.73
CA TYR A 637 -5.17 -8.18 20.96
C TYR A 637 -4.50 -6.83 20.71
N HIS A 638 -4.50 -6.00 21.74
CA HIS A 638 -3.94 -4.65 21.69
C HIS A 638 -2.45 -4.65 21.35
N ASP A 639 -1.72 -5.74 21.58
CA ASP A 639 -0.30 -5.89 21.30
C ASP A 639 0.01 -6.80 20.10
N GLY A 640 -1.00 -7.38 19.47
CA GLY A 640 -0.85 -8.32 18.35
C GLY A 640 -0.25 -9.67 18.76
N SER A 641 -0.37 -10.06 20.03
CA SER A 641 0.20 -11.30 20.57
C SER A 641 -0.52 -12.57 20.11
N ALA A 642 -1.76 -12.47 19.62
CA ALA A 642 -2.47 -13.60 18.99
C ALA A 642 -2.48 -13.44 17.47
N ARG A 643 -1.84 -14.36 16.76
CA ARG A 643 -1.71 -14.25 15.30
C ARG A 643 -2.98 -14.64 14.55
N THR A 644 -3.61 -15.72 15.02
CA THR A 644 -4.85 -16.27 14.47
C THR A 644 -5.97 -16.19 15.49
N LEU A 645 -7.23 -16.27 15.04
CA LEU A 645 -8.39 -16.41 15.92
C LEU A 645 -8.29 -17.67 16.78
N ARG A 646 -7.74 -18.75 16.24
CA ARG A 646 -7.44 -19.96 17.02
C ARG A 646 -6.49 -19.66 18.19
N ALA A 647 -5.37 -18.97 17.93
CA ALA A 647 -4.42 -18.60 18.98
C ALA A 647 -5.03 -17.66 20.03
N LEU A 648 -5.93 -16.75 19.59
CA LEU A 648 -6.71 -15.90 20.47
C LEU A 648 -7.61 -16.74 21.40
N LEU A 649 -8.32 -17.73 20.86
CA LEU A 649 -9.28 -18.54 21.63
C LEU A 649 -8.64 -19.63 22.50
N THR A 650 -7.43 -20.11 22.18
CA THR A 650 -6.79 -21.24 22.91
C THR A 650 -5.55 -20.80 23.69
N ASN A 651 -4.47 -20.45 22.98
CA ASN A 651 -3.13 -20.25 23.55
C ASN A 651 -2.99 -18.98 24.39
N LYS A 652 -3.86 -17.97 24.15
CA LYS A 652 -3.77 -16.62 24.74
C LYS A 652 -5.02 -16.21 25.54
N ALA A 653 -6.17 -16.85 25.32
CA ALA A 653 -7.34 -16.70 26.21
C ALA A 653 -6.98 -17.02 27.67
N SER A 654 -6.09 -17.99 27.91
CA SER A 654 -5.59 -18.34 29.24
C SER A 654 -4.59 -17.35 29.86
N ILE A 655 -4.07 -16.39 29.09
CA ILE A 655 -3.15 -15.34 29.58
C ILE A 655 -3.94 -14.05 29.89
N HIS A 656 -5.08 -13.81 29.24
CA HIS A 656 -5.81 -12.55 29.35
C HIS A 656 -7.20 -12.67 30.00
N ASP A 657 -7.61 -13.87 30.45
CA ASP A 657 -8.91 -14.14 31.10
C ASP A 657 -10.12 -13.70 30.23
N MET A 658 -9.94 -13.75 28.90
CA MET A 658 -10.93 -13.29 27.91
C MET A 658 -11.76 -14.46 27.37
N GLY A 659 -13.03 -14.52 27.80
CA GLY A 659 -13.93 -15.62 27.47
C GLY A 659 -13.55 -16.92 28.18
N GLN A 660 -14.53 -17.76 28.50
CA GLN A 660 -14.28 -19.02 29.18
C GLN A 660 -14.15 -20.16 28.16
N THR A 661 -13.13 -20.16 27.31
CA THR A 661 -13.04 -21.11 26.17
C THR A 661 -12.41 -22.46 26.52
N SER A 662 -11.84 -22.63 27.72
CA SER A 662 -11.05 -23.81 28.11
C SER A 662 -11.84 -25.14 28.15
N HIS A 663 -13.17 -25.06 28.20
CA HIS A 663 -14.06 -26.22 28.19
C HIS A 663 -14.50 -26.62 26.78
N LEU A 664 -14.27 -25.77 25.78
CA LEU A 664 -14.67 -26.02 24.40
C LEU A 664 -13.76 -27.07 23.75
N SER A 665 -14.36 -27.96 22.98
CA SER A 665 -13.65 -28.92 22.13
C SER A 665 -13.05 -28.25 20.89
N GLU A 666 -12.13 -28.94 20.21
CA GLU A 666 -11.53 -28.46 18.95
C GLU A 666 -12.56 -28.17 17.86
N GLY A 667 -13.65 -28.94 17.81
CA GLY A 667 -14.75 -28.70 16.86
C GLY A 667 -15.54 -27.44 17.20
N GLU A 668 -15.82 -27.20 18.48
CA GLU A 668 -16.51 -26.00 18.95
C GLU A 668 -15.66 -24.74 18.74
N ILE A 669 -14.34 -24.83 18.94
CA ILE A 669 -13.42 -23.73 18.62
C ILE A 669 -13.43 -23.44 17.11
N ALA A 670 -13.44 -24.47 16.26
CA ALA A 670 -13.52 -24.28 14.82
C ALA A 670 -14.85 -23.63 14.39
N ASP A 671 -15.98 -24.07 14.94
CA ASP A 671 -17.29 -23.46 14.70
C ASP A 671 -17.33 -22.00 15.16
N LEU A 672 -16.77 -21.69 16.33
CA LEU A 672 -16.67 -20.32 16.86
C LEU A 672 -15.81 -19.43 15.96
N ILE A 673 -14.70 -19.93 15.41
CA ILE A 673 -13.88 -19.20 14.43
C ILE A 673 -14.70 -18.86 13.19
N VAL A 674 -15.46 -19.81 12.64
CA VAL A 674 -16.34 -19.56 11.48
C VAL A 674 -17.32 -18.41 11.76
N TYR A 675 -17.90 -18.36 12.96
CA TYR A 675 -18.75 -17.24 13.35
C TYR A 675 -17.98 -15.92 13.44
N LEU A 676 -16.82 -15.92 14.11
CA LEU A 676 -15.98 -14.74 14.29
C LEU A 676 -15.47 -14.16 12.96
N GLU A 677 -15.17 -15.01 11.98
CA GLU A 677 -14.76 -14.58 10.63
C GLU A 677 -15.92 -13.97 9.84
N SER A 678 -17.17 -14.33 10.16
CA SER A 678 -18.37 -13.80 9.49
C SER A 678 -18.82 -12.41 9.95
N LEU A 679 -18.17 -11.87 10.99
CA LEU A 679 -18.43 -10.55 11.58
C LEU A 679 -17.65 -9.45 10.87
#